data_AF-A0A3A0BGI3-F1
#
_entry.id   AF-A0A3A0BGI3-F1
#
_cell.length_a   1.000
_cell.length_b   1.000
_cell.length_c   1.000
_cell.angle_alpha   90.00
_cell.angle_beta   90.00
_cell.angle_gamma   90.00
#
_symmetry.space_group_name_H-M   'P 1'
#
loop_
_entity.id
_entity.type
_entity.pdbx_description
1 polymer ?
#
loop_
_entity_poly.entity_id
_entity_poly.type
_entity_poly.pdbx_seq_one_letter_code
_entity_poly.pdbx_strand_id
1 'polypeptide(L)'
;MRRLAARSSLPILLLWLAVTAYAVAFSLITLERYAAFEARALDMGNLNQAIWNTAHGNWFHLTNQPGTVNRLSLHVEPILLPIAALYRLYPQPPLLLIVQAVTVALGALPLFALARRQLRSAWAGLAFALVYLLHPTIQAANWLEFHPVTLAPTFLLAAFYFLIVGRAGWFALFAVLAASCKEEMALLVLMLGLYALVVQRRARWGLITMALALAWAFLAVFVIQTRFAAGNIHWGRYGYLGETPGAMVISLLTRPGLAWAQLSAAQAGNYLWKLLWPTGLLALLAPEVLLLALPSLAINLLADFPPMHQVHTLIYAAPIVPFVLAAAVMGLARLRGWLGGRAAWGRWVVPGMAGLILLLGLADQRLHGYLPGSGNALALTVTEHHRRAAAIIAQIPPDAKVSAQDRLNPHVSGRETIYIFPRIEDADTILIDVTGPAWPQHPNDVRATVDGLLAGGFGVAAAEDGYLLLRRGVPAGSIPDAFYTAWRRTDARPPNTQPAIFGDGLRLLGHEVTTDRYGELVVNLLWEASVPLDRDLRFYVAYLAPDGTLLHDSEFYPPVAVLWYPTSTWTPGAPVQLSTLPWTLEAGRFTLALGVYAGENWTEGDRLAIDAADTGLPVLENGTLLRLGGYQRTADGGWSRIAPDAVLSTLPPARPLDARFGEQIALEGVNIPATAQPGTGLPLTLHWRATAPVAQDYTVFVHLLDAAGGTAAQLDWQPRDALGPLPTSAWLPGHRVVDTQTLRLPDELAPGVYRLIAGLYDWRDGARLPAQGIQALPGDVAGLGTVEIK
;
A
#
# COMPACT_ATOMS: atom_id res chain seq x y z
N MET A 1 -29.16 8.21 -53.92
CA MET A 1 -27.85 7.97 -53.28
C MET A 1 -27.29 9.12 -52.41
N ARG A 2 -28.11 10.04 -51.84
CA ARG A 2 -27.62 11.12 -50.94
C ARG A 2 -28.28 11.21 -49.54
N ARG A 3 -29.09 10.22 -49.13
CA ARG A 3 -29.81 10.24 -47.83
C ARG A 3 -29.43 9.13 -46.82
N LEU A 4 -28.38 8.35 -47.07
CA LEU A 4 -27.92 7.28 -46.16
C LEU A 4 -26.59 7.58 -45.44
N ALA A 5 -25.90 8.68 -45.76
CA ALA A 5 -24.61 9.03 -45.18
C ALA A 5 -24.67 9.71 -43.80
N ALA A 6 -25.85 10.18 -43.36
CA ALA A 6 -25.98 11.02 -42.14
C ALA A 6 -26.33 10.25 -40.84
N ARG A 7 -26.65 8.95 -40.89
CA ARG A 7 -27.16 8.20 -39.72
C ARG A 7 -26.12 7.40 -38.91
N SER A 8 -24.83 7.48 -39.26
CA SER A 8 -23.76 6.70 -38.58
C SER A 8 -22.64 7.55 -37.96
N SER A 9 -22.82 8.85 -37.80
CA SER A 9 -21.81 9.76 -37.22
C SER A 9 -21.75 9.72 -35.69
N LEU A 10 -22.88 9.67 -34.98
CA LEU A 10 -22.88 9.88 -33.52
C LEU A 10 -22.12 8.81 -32.72
N PRO A 11 -22.34 7.49 -32.89
CA PRO A 11 -21.56 6.49 -32.13
C PRO A 11 -20.06 6.53 -32.43
N ILE A 12 -19.68 6.92 -33.65
CA ILE A 12 -18.27 7.07 -34.04
C ILE A 12 -17.66 8.33 -33.42
N LEU A 13 -18.42 9.43 -33.38
CA LEU A 13 -18.01 10.65 -32.68
C LEU A 13 -17.81 10.39 -31.18
N LEU A 14 -18.78 9.71 -30.54
CA LEU A 14 -18.69 9.34 -29.13
C LEU A 14 -17.52 8.37 -28.85
N LEU A 15 -17.23 7.45 -29.78
CA LEU A 15 -16.05 6.59 -29.69
C LEU A 15 -14.77 7.42 -29.68
N TRP A 16 -14.58 8.33 -30.63
CA TRP A 16 -13.38 9.17 -30.67
C TRP A 16 -13.26 10.08 -29.47
N LEU A 17 -14.38 10.62 -28.97
CA LEU A 17 -14.42 11.41 -27.76
C LEU A 17 -13.99 10.57 -26.55
N ALA A 18 -14.49 9.34 -26.40
CA ALA A 18 -14.11 8.43 -25.33
C ALA A 18 -12.64 7.99 -25.41
N VAL A 19 -12.13 7.67 -26.62
CA VAL A 19 -10.72 7.33 -26.85
C VAL A 19 -9.82 8.51 -26.49
N THR A 20 -10.17 9.72 -26.93
CA THR A 20 -9.40 10.93 -26.62
C THR A 20 -9.45 11.25 -25.13
N ALA A 21 -10.62 11.17 -24.51
CA ALA A 21 -10.80 11.40 -23.07
C ALA A 21 -9.97 10.41 -22.24
N TYR A 22 -9.98 9.12 -22.60
CA TYR A 22 -9.14 8.12 -21.94
C TYR A 22 -7.65 8.44 -22.10
N ALA A 23 -7.20 8.69 -23.33
CA ALA A 23 -5.78 8.97 -23.60
C ALA A 23 -5.30 10.21 -22.82
N VAL A 24 -6.09 11.28 -22.79
CA VAL A 24 -5.78 12.50 -22.03
C VAL A 24 -5.79 12.23 -20.53
N ALA A 25 -6.86 11.59 -20.01
CA ALA A 25 -6.99 11.34 -18.57
C ALA A 25 -5.82 10.48 -18.04
N PHE A 26 -5.52 9.36 -18.69
CA PHE A 26 -4.42 8.50 -18.25
C PHE A 26 -3.04 9.10 -18.51
N SER A 27 -2.87 9.93 -19.54
CA SER A 27 -1.64 10.71 -19.69
C SER A 27 -1.46 11.66 -18.50
N LEU A 28 -2.47 12.46 -18.15
CA LEU A 28 -2.39 13.39 -17.03
C LEU A 28 -2.13 12.68 -15.70
N ILE A 29 -2.86 11.61 -15.45
CA ILE A 29 -2.73 10.78 -14.24
C ILE A 29 -1.32 10.19 -14.10
N THR A 30 -0.78 9.58 -15.16
CA THR A 30 0.56 8.96 -15.11
C THR A 30 1.67 9.99 -15.08
N LEU A 31 1.48 11.15 -15.71
CA LEU A 31 2.39 12.29 -15.61
C LEU A 31 2.41 12.90 -14.21
N GLU A 32 1.26 13.02 -13.56
CA GLU A 32 1.17 13.45 -12.16
C GLU A 32 1.84 12.44 -11.23
N ARG A 33 1.63 11.14 -11.47
CA ARG A 33 2.34 10.07 -10.76
C ARG A 33 3.85 10.16 -10.92
N TYR A 34 4.32 10.38 -12.14
CA TYR A 34 5.73 10.61 -12.40
C TYR A 34 6.24 11.86 -11.69
N ALA A 35 5.54 13.00 -11.79
CA ALA A 35 5.92 14.25 -11.13
C ALA A 35 5.87 14.18 -9.59
N ALA A 36 5.10 13.26 -9.02
CA ALA A 36 5.06 12.96 -7.59
C ALA A 36 6.12 11.92 -7.15
N PHE A 37 7.12 11.63 -8.00
CA PHE A 37 8.23 10.70 -7.71
C PHE A 37 7.77 9.29 -7.34
N GLU A 38 6.67 8.82 -7.93
CA GLU A 38 6.13 7.48 -7.66
C GLU A 38 6.55 6.43 -8.69
N ALA A 39 7.32 6.80 -9.70
CA ALA A 39 7.90 5.87 -10.67
C ALA A 39 9.09 5.11 -10.05
N ARG A 40 9.23 3.82 -10.40
CA ARG A 40 10.25 2.93 -9.82
C ARG A 40 11.44 2.69 -10.74
N ALA A 41 12.61 2.39 -10.17
CA ALA A 41 13.85 2.17 -10.90
C ALA A 41 13.84 0.90 -11.74
N LEU A 42 13.31 -0.21 -11.18
CA LEU A 42 13.30 -1.51 -11.86
C LEU A 42 12.34 -1.55 -13.07
N ASP A 43 11.31 -0.69 -13.06
CA ASP A 43 10.35 -0.56 -14.15
C ASP A 43 10.72 0.63 -15.05
N MET A 44 10.38 1.86 -14.64
CA MET A 44 10.58 3.05 -15.47
C MET A 44 12.05 3.37 -15.70
N GLY A 45 12.88 3.31 -14.66
CA GLY A 45 14.31 3.61 -14.77
C GLY A 45 15.02 2.67 -15.73
N ASN A 46 14.74 1.37 -15.63
CA ASN A 46 15.36 0.32 -16.45
C ASN A 46 14.97 0.47 -17.91
N LEU A 47 13.69 0.68 -18.15
CA LEU A 47 13.17 0.80 -19.48
C LEU A 47 13.59 2.11 -20.15
N ASN A 48 13.54 3.23 -19.42
CA ASN A 48 13.96 4.52 -19.93
C ASN A 48 15.46 4.53 -20.26
N GLN A 49 16.32 3.95 -19.41
CA GLN A 49 17.76 3.83 -19.70
C GLN A 49 18.00 3.00 -20.96
N ALA A 50 17.34 1.84 -21.10
CA ALA A 50 17.49 0.98 -22.27
C ALA A 50 17.04 1.67 -23.56
N ILE A 51 15.93 2.41 -23.52
CA ILE A 51 15.42 3.19 -24.66
C ILE A 51 16.39 4.34 -25.00
N TRP A 52 16.88 5.06 -23.99
CA TRP A 52 17.84 6.15 -24.17
C TRP A 52 19.13 5.64 -24.82
N ASN A 53 19.72 4.56 -24.31
CA ASN A 53 20.93 3.96 -24.86
C ASN A 53 20.71 3.48 -26.30
N THR A 54 19.57 2.83 -26.58
CA THR A 54 19.20 2.40 -27.93
C THR A 54 19.07 3.59 -28.89
N ALA A 55 18.46 4.68 -28.43
CA ALA A 55 18.34 5.91 -29.20
C ALA A 55 19.70 6.53 -29.53
N HIS A 56 20.75 6.28 -28.72
CA HIS A 56 22.12 6.77 -28.93
C HIS A 56 23.07 5.72 -29.54
N GLY A 57 22.55 4.57 -29.98
CA GLY A 57 23.33 3.55 -30.70
C GLY A 57 23.93 2.46 -29.83
N ASN A 58 23.69 2.46 -28.51
CA ASN A 58 24.05 1.36 -27.61
C ASN A 58 22.82 0.46 -27.36
N TRP A 59 22.60 -0.51 -28.25
CA TRP A 59 21.31 -1.20 -28.38
C TRP A 59 20.97 -2.02 -27.14
N PHE A 60 19.83 -1.70 -26.52
CA PHE A 60 19.28 -2.35 -25.32
C PHE A 60 20.20 -2.34 -24.10
N HIS A 61 21.24 -1.50 -24.08
CA HIS A 61 22.17 -1.43 -22.97
C HIS A 61 21.52 -0.79 -21.73
N LEU A 62 21.81 -1.36 -20.57
CA LEU A 62 21.40 -0.84 -19.27
C LEU A 62 22.44 -1.18 -18.22
N THR A 63 22.42 -0.47 -17.10
CA THR A 63 23.29 -0.74 -15.95
C THR A 63 22.51 -0.82 -14.65
N ASN A 64 21.20 -0.57 -14.68
CA ASN A 64 20.42 -0.47 -13.47
C ASN A 64 19.93 -1.83 -12.93
N GLN A 65 20.10 -2.94 -13.65
CA GLN A 65 19.84 -4.30 -13.18
C GLN A 65 21.14 -5.01 -12.75
N PRO A 66 21.26 -5.53 -11.52
CA PRO A 66 22.42 -6.35 -11.14
C PRO A 66 22.55 -7.60 -12.02
N GLY A 67 23.76 -7.95 -12.42
CA GLY A 67 24.07 -9.20 -13.13
C GLY A 67 23.82 -9.20 -14.64
N THR A 68 23.40 -8.07 -15.23
CA THR A 68 23.27 -7.94 -16.69
C THR A 68 23.53 -6.50 -17.15
N VAL A 69 24.03 -6.35 -18.36
CA VAL A 69 24.25 -5.06 -19.04
C VAL A 69 23.35 -4.87 -20.25
N ASN A 70 22.43 -5.82 -20.52
CA ASN A 70 21.56 -5.77 -21.69
C ASN A 70 20.14 -6.20 -21.35
N ARG A 71 19.15 -5.37 -21.70
CA ARG A 71 17.73 -5.61 -21.43
C ARG A 71 17.22 -6.92 -22.02
N LEU A 72 17.78 -7.33 -23.15
CA LEU A 72 17.39 -8.55 -23.85
C LEU A 72 17.65 -9.82 -23.03
N SER A 73 18.44 -9.75 -21.95
CA SER A 73 18.58 -10.84 -21.00
C SER A 73 17.37 -11.01 -20.08
N LEU A 74 16.59 -9.93 -19.88
CA LEU A 74 15.41 -9.89 -19.02
C LEU A 74 14.17 -10.12 -19.86
N HIS A 75 13.94 -9.23 -20.84
CA HIS A 75 12.80 -9.27 -21.75
C HIS A 75 13.24 -8.97 -23.18
N VAL A 76 12.73 -9.72 -24.14
CA VAL A 76 13.00 -9.53 -25.57
C VAL A 76 11.87 -8.71 -26.17
N GLU A 77 12.10 -7.40 -26.26
CA GLU A 77 11.07 -6.42 -26.64
C GLU A 77 11.51 -5.57 -27.85
N PRO A 78 11.58 -6.13 -29.08
CA PRO A 78 12.01 -5.39 -30.26
C PRO A 78 11.16 -4.15 -30.60
N ILE A 79 9.94 -4.06 -30.06
CA ILE A 79 9.10 -2.86 -30.19
C ILE A 79 9.81 -1.61 -29.65
N LEU A 80 10.80 -1.77 -28.77
CA LEU A 80 11.61 -0.66 -28.28
C LEU A 80 12.44 0.04 -29.36
N LEU A 81 12.74 -0.61 -30.50
CA LEU A 81 13.49 0.02 -31.59
C LEU A 81 12.73 1.20 -32.23
N PRO A 82 11.48 1.03 -32.73
CA PRO A 82 10.71 2.18 -33.21
C PRO A 82 10.35 3.16 -32.09
N ILE A 83 10.18 2.71 -30.84
CA ILE A 83 9.96 3.62 -29.71
C ILE A 83 11.21 4.48 -29.44
N ALA A 84 12.41 3.92 -29.49
CA ALA A 84 13.67 4.66 -29.33
C ALA A 84 13.87 5.68 -30.45
N ALA A 85 13.45 5.36 -31.68
CA ALA A 85 13.45 6.32 -32.78
C ALA A 85 12.50 7.49 -32.51
N LEU A 86 11.29 7.23 -31.98
CA LEU A 86 10.34 8.26 -31.56
C LEU A 86 10.86 9.07 -30.35
N TYR A 87 11.53 8.40 -29.42
CA TYR A 87 12.09 8.98 -28.19
C TYR A 87 13.13 10.08 -28.47
N ARG A 88 13.81 10.04 -29.63
CA ARG A 88 14.72 11.11 -30.05
C ARG A 88 14.05 12.48 -30.20
N LEU A 89 12.73 12.54 -30.40
CA LEU A 89 12.00 13.81 -30.50
C LEU A 89 11.87 14.52 -29.14
N TYR A 90 11.74 13.75 -28.06
CA TYR A 90 11.63 14.26 -26.70
C TYR A 90 12.17 13.18 -25.74
N PRO A 91 13.48 13.17 -25.45
CA PRO A 91 14.16 12.07 -24.77
C PRO A 91 13.93 12.12 -23.25
N GLN A 92 12.67 12.00 -22.85
CA GLN A 92 12.23 12.06 -21.45
C GLN A 92 11.10 11.04 -21.18
N PRO A 93 11.05 10.45 -19.97
CA PRO A 93 9.99 9.54 -19.51
C PRO A 93 8.54 9.93 -19.84
N PRO A 94 8.10 11.21 -19.75
CA PRO A 94 6.74 11.63 -20.10
C PRO A 94 6.25 11.20 -21.49
N LEU A 95 7.13 11.19 -22.51
CA LEU A 95 6.73 10.78 -23.86
C LEU A 95 6.30 9.31 -23.88
N LEU A 96 6.99 8.45 -23.13
CA LEU A 96 6.70 7.01 -23.09
C LEU A 96 5.33 6.75 -22.46
N LEU A 97 4.99 7.47 -21.39
CA LEU A 97 3.70 7.40 -20.71
C LEU A 97 2.55 7.85 -21.63
N ILE A 98 2.73 8.94 -22.37
CA ILE A 98 1.74 9.44 -23.34
C ILE A 98 1.56 8.44 -24.49
N VAL A 99 2.66 7.91 -25.05
CA VAL A 99 2.61 6.93 -26.15
C VAL A 99 1.86 5.66 -25.71
N GLN A 100 2.09 5.19 -24.49
CA GLN A 100 1.35 4.07 -23.91
C GLN A 100 -0.14 4.39 -23.79
N ALA A 101 -0.50 5.50 -23.15
CA ALA A 101 -1.90 5.87 -22.94
C ALA A 101 -2.66 6.02 -24.27
N VAL A 102 -2.05 6.64 -25.28
CA VAL A 102 -2.63 6.77 -26.62
C VAL A 102 -2.78 5.39 -27.28
N THR A 103 -1.74 4.55 -27.26
CA THR A 103 -1.78 3.24 -27.92
C THR A 103 -2.80 2.32 -27.27
N VAL A 104 -2.88 2.31 -25.94
CA VAL A 104 -3.90 1.57 -25.19
C VAL A 104 -5.30 2.07 -25.56
N ALA A 105 -5.54 3.39 -25.57
CA ALA A 105 -6.85 3.95 -25.95
C ALA A 105 -7.31 3.51 -27.35
N LEU A 106 -6.37 3.43 -28.30
CA LEU A 106 -6.65 3.01 -29.67
C LEU A 106 -7.11 1.55 -29.78
N GLY A 107 -6.89 0.70 -28.76
CA GLY A 107 -7.42 -0.67 -28.67
C GLY A 107 -8.95 -0.75 -28.70
N ALA A 108 -9.64 0.34 -28.33
CA ALA A 108 -11.09 0.44 -28.43
C ALA A 108 -11.59 0.40 -29.89
N LEU A 109 -10.79 0.87 -30.85
CA LEU A 109 -11.16 0.96 -32.27
C LEU A 109 -11.36 -0.41 -32.95
N PRO A 110 -10.40 -1.36 -32.90
CA PRO A 110 -10.61 -2.69 -33.48
C PRO A 110 -11.74 -3.46 -32.78
N LEU A 111 -11.92 -3.27 -31.47
CA LEU A 111 -13.03 -3.90 -30.74
C LEU A 111 -14.40 -3.32 -31.16
N PHE A 112 -14.51 -1.98 -31.28
CA PHE A 112 -15.68 -1.33 -31.85
C PHE A 112 -16.01 -1.87 -33.24
N ALA A 113 -14.98 -1.96 -34.10
CA ALA A 113 -15.14 -2.41 -35.48
C ALA A 113 -15.58 -3.88 -35.55
N LEU A 114 -15.03 -4.75 -34.70
CA LEU A 114 -15.42 -6.15 -34.56
C LEU A 114 -16.88 -6.27 -34.10
N ALA A 115 -17.24 -5.61 -33.00
CA ALA A 115 -18.58 -5.64 -32.42
C ALA A 115 -19.63 -5.05 -33.35
N ARG A 116 -19.36 -3.89 -33.98
CA ARG A 116 -20.25 -3.29 -34.97
C ARG A 116 -20.56 -4.24 -36.12
N ARG A 117 -19.54 -4.94 -36.63
CA ARG A 117 -19.70 -5.90 -37.74
C ARG A 117 -20.53 -7.11 -37.31
N GLN A 118 -20.16 -7.74 -36.21
CA GLN A 118 -20.74 -9.03 -35.81
C GLN A 118 -22.15 -8.86 -35.25
N LEU A 119 -22.39 -7.79 -34.49
CA LEU A 119 -23.67 -7.46 -33.88
C LEU A 119 -24.56 -6.59 -34.78
N ARG A 120 -24.04 -6.12 -35.92
CA ARG A 120 -24.75 -5.24 -36.87
C ARG A 120 -25.32 -3.97 -36.21
N SER A 121 -24.64 -3.45 -35.18
CA SER A 121 -25.08 -2.29 -34.40
C SER A 121 -23.88 -1.43 -33.99
N ALA A 122 -23.89 -0.16 -34.39
CA ALA A 122 -22.85 0.79 -34.00
C ALA A 122 -22.91 1.13 -32.50
N TRP A 123 -24.10 1.13 -31.90
CA TRP A 123 -24.27 1.34 -30.46
C TRP A 123 -23.75 0.16 -29.63
N ALA A 124 -23.97 -1.07 -30.08
CA ALA A 124 -23.35 -2.23 -29.43
C ALA A 124 -21.82 -2.19 -29.60
N GLY A 125 -21.34 -1.77 -30.78
CA GLY A 125 -19.92 -1.50 -30.99
C GLY A 125 -19.35 -0.49 -29.98
N LEU A 126 -20.05 0.62 -29.77
CA LEU A 126 -19.66 1.65 -28.79
C LEU A 126 -19.67 1.08 -27.36
N ALA A 127 -20.68 0.30 -26.98
CA ALA A 127 -20.74 -0.31 -25.65
C ALA A 127 -19.51 -1.19 -25.34
N PHE A 128 -19.11 -2.07 -26.26
CA PHE A 128 -17.90 -2.89 -26.06
C PHE A 128 -16.61 -2.05 -26.03
N ALA A 129 -16.54 -0.99 -26.83
CA ALA A 129 -15.41 -0.08 -26.82
C ALA A 129 -15.30 0.68 -25.49
N LEU A 130 -16.43 1.13 -24.93
CA LEU A 130 -16.49 1.74 -23.61
C LEU A 130 -16.12 0.75 -22.50
N VAL A 131 -16.61 -0.49 -22.56
CA VAL A 131 -16.22 -1.55 -21.62
C VAL A 131 -14.72 -1.80 -21.65
N TYR A 132 -14.06 -1.77 -22.81
CA TYR A 132 -12.60 -1.87 -22.91
C TYR A 132 -11.88 -0.70 -22.21
N LEU A 133 -12.30 0.54 -22.47
CA LEU A 133 -11.70 1.73 -21.86
C LEU A 133 -11.98 1.83 -20.34
N LEU A 134 -13.11 1.30 -19.88
CA LEU A 134 -13.49 1.22 -18.47
C LEU A 134 -12.93 -0.02 -17.76
N HIS A 135 -12.26 -0.93 -18.47
CA HIS A 135 -11.82 -2.20 -17.89
C HIS A 135 -10.67 -1.98 -16.89
N PRO A 136 -10.83 -2.29 -15.59
CA PRO A 136 -9.81 -2.08 -14.57
C PRO A 136 -8.45 -2.69 -14.90
N THR A 137 -8.39 -3.91 -15.45
CA THR A 137 -7.12 -4.52 -15.90
C THR A 137 -6.40 -3.71 -16.98
N ILE A 138 -7.12 -3.11 -17.94
CA ILE A 138 -6.50 -2.26 -18.97
C ILE A 138 -6.03 -0.94 -18.35
N GLN A 139 -6.80 -0.39 -17.41
CA GLN A 139 -6.42 0.80 -16.66
C GLN A 139 -5.21 0.57 -15.75
N ALA A 140 -5.16 -0.55 -15.03
CA ALA A 140 -4.03 -0.92 -14.18
C ALA A 140 -2.74 -0.99 -14.99
N ALA A 141 -2.81 -1.65 -16.15
CA ALA A 141 -1.67 -1.77 -17.05
C ALA A 141 -1.16 -0.42 -17.56
N ASN A 142 -2.06 0.55 -17.75
CA ASN A 142 -1.72 1.89 -18.19
C ASN A 142 -1.34 2.84 -17.05
N TRP A 143 -1.89 2.64 -15.84
CA TRP A 143 -1.60 3.40 -14.62
C TRP A 143 -0.17 3.15 -14.12
N LEU A 144 0.30 1.91 -14.27
CA LEU A 144 1.68 1.55 -14.02
C LEU A 144 2.62 2.26 -15.00
N GLU A 145 3.92 2.15 -14.73
CA GLU A 145 5.01 2.69 -15.53
C GLU A 145 4.92 2.24 -17.00
N PHE A 146 5.74 2.83 -17.87
CA PHE A 146 5.84 2.36 -19.24
C PHE A 146 6.25 0.89 -19.28
N HIS A 147 5.52 0.07 -20.03
CA HIS A 147 5.82 -1.35 -20.24
C HIS A 147 5.39 -1.76 -21.65
N PRO A 148 6.27 -2.31 -22.50
CA PRO A 148 5.92 -2.71 -23.87
C PRO A 148 4.74 -3.67 -23.98
N VAL A 149 4.59 -4.59 -23.02
CA VAL A 149 3.49 -5.56 -22.97
C VAL A 149 2.10 -4.89 -22.88
N THR A 150 2.00 -3.66 -22.39
CA THR A 150 0.72 -2.92 -22.30
C THR A 150 0.18 -2.50 -23.67
N LEU A 151 1.04 -2.47 -24.69
CA LEU A 151 0.66 -2.18 -26.08
C LEU A 151 0.06 -3.41 -26.77
N ALA A 152 0.42 -4.62 -26.30
CA ALA A 152 0.00 -5.89 -26.89
C ALA A 152 -1.53 -6.05 -26.96
N PRO A 153 -2.34 -5.65 -25.95
CA PRO A 153 -3.79 -5.71 -26.04
C PRO A 153 -4.39 -5.03 -27.29
N THR A 154 -3.92 -3.83 -27.62
CA THR A 154 -4.34 -3.09 -28.81
C THR A 154 -3.97 -3.85 -30.09
N PHE A 155 -2.72 -4.32 -30.17
CA PHE A 155 -2.23 -5.03 -31.34
C PHE A 155 -2.90 -6.40 -31.53
N LEU A 156 -3.16 -7.14 -30.45
CA LEU A 156 -3.87 -8.42 -30.49
C LEU A 156 -5.33 -8.25 -30.94
N LEU A 157 -6.04 -7.24 -30.44
CA LEU A 157 -7.40 -6.91 -30.91
C LEU A 157 -7.41 -6.53 -32.39
N ALA A 158 -6.46 -5.70 -32.83
CA ALA A 158 -6.33 -5.30 -34.23
C ALA A 158 -6.00 -6.51 -35.12
N ALA A 159 -5.04 -7.34 -34.73
CA ALA A 159 -4.68 -8.58 -35.44
C ALA A 159 -5.91 -9.50 -35.57
N PHE A 160 -6.62 -9.75 -34.46
CA PHE A 160 -7.83 -10.57 -34.48
C PHE A 160 -8.91 -9.98 -35.40
N TYR A 161 -9.16 -8.67 -35.34
CA TYR A 161 -10.10 -8.00 -36.23
C TYR A 161 -9.74 -8.16 -37.71
N PHE A 162 -8.48 -7.89 -38.10
CA PHE A 162 -8.06 -8.01 -39.49
C PHE A 162 -7.99 -9.45 -39.98
N LEU A 163 -7.72 -10.40 -39.09
CA LEU A 163 -7.85 -11.82 -39.38
C LEU A 163 -9.30 -12.17 -39.74
N ILE A 164 -10.28 -11.73 -38.94
CA ILE A 164 -11.72 -11.93 -39.18
C ILE A 164 -12.18 -11.29 -40.49
N VAL A 165 -11.72 -10.08 -40.80
CA VAL A 165 -12.10 -9.36 -42.04
C VAL A 165 -11.34 -9.86 -43.28
N GLY A 166 -10.27 -10.65 -43.11
CA GLY A 166 -9.51 -11.22 -44.22
C GLY A 166 -8.51 -10.26 -44.87
N ARG A 167 -7.98 -9.31 -44.10
CA ARG A 167 -6.94 -8.37 -44.55
C ARG A 167 -5.57 -8.85 -44.07
N ALA A 168 -4.96 -9.79 -44.80
CA ALA A 168 -3.75 -10.49 -44.37
C ALA A 168 -2.56 -9.58 -44.05
N GLY A 169 -2.32 -8.52 -44.84
CA GLY A 169 -1.22 -7.58 -44.59
C GLY A 169 -1.34 -6.85 -43.24
N TRP A 170 -2.54 -6.35 -42.92
CA TRP A 170 -2.81 -5.71 -41.64
C TRP A 170 -2.78 -6.70 -40.47
N PHE A 171 -3.30 -7.92 -40.67
CA PHE A 171 -3.17 -8.99 -39.69
C PHE A 171 -1.68 -9.27 -39.38
N ALA A 172 -0.85 -9.45 -40.41
CA ALA A 172 0.57 -9.71 -40.26
C ALA A 172 1.28 -8.56 -39.53
N LEU A 173 1.02 -7.31 -39.90
CA LEU A 173 1.58 -6.13 -39.24
C LEU A 173 1.29 -6.14 -37.74
N PHE A 174 0.02 -6.26 -37.35
CA PHE A 174 -0.36 -6.23 -35.94
C PHE A 174 0.05 -7.48 -35.17
N ALA A 175 0.14 -8.64 -35.82
CA ALA A 175 0.70 -9.85 -35.22
C ALA A 175 2.20 -9.68 -34.92
N VAL A 176 2.97 -9.08 -35.82
CA VAL A 176 4.39 -8.77 -35.59
C VAL A 176 4.55 -7.73 -34.48
N LEU A 177 3.75 -6.65 -34.49
CA LEU A 177 3.77 -5.65 -33.41
C LEU A 177 3.45 -6.29 -32.05
N ALA A 178 2.43 -7.15 -31.97
CA ALA A 178 2.11 -7.88 -30.75
C ALA A 178 3.26 -8.79 -30.29
N ALA A 179 3.81 -9.61 -31.19
CA ALA A 179 4.93 -10.51 -30.88
C ALA A 179 6.21 -9.75 -30.46
N SER A 180 6.38 -8.51 -30.93
CA SER A 180 7.53 -7.66 -30.58
C SER A 180 7.42 -6.97 -29.22
N CYS A 181 6.25 -7.06 -28.56
CA CYS A 181 6.04 -6.42 -27.27
C CYS A 181 6.66 -7.20 -26.10
N LYS A 182 6.84 -8.51 -26.22
CA LYS A 182 7.49 -9.37 -25.22
C LYS A 182 7.64 -10.80 -25.76
N GLU A 183 8.60 -11.57 -25.23
CA GLU A 183 8.91 -12.93 -25.68
C GLU A 183 7.69 -13.88 -25.65
N GLU A 184 6.85 -13.81 -24.63
CA GLU A 184 5.70 -14.71 -24.47
C GLU A 184 4.49 -14.31 -25.35
N MET A 185 4.45 -13.08 -25.87
CA MET A 185 3.38 -12.62 -26.76
C MET A 185 3.33 -13.42 -28.07
N ALA A 186 4.47 -14.00 -28.47
CA ALA A 186 4.57 -14.95 -29.56
C ALA A 186 3.58 -16.12 -29.42
N LEU A 187 3.34 -16.61 -28.20
CA LEU A 187 2.43 -17.72 -27.94
C LEU A 187 0.96 -17.32 -28.18
N LEU A 188 0.59 -16.06 -27.94
CA LEU A 188 -0.75 -15.57 -28.28
C LEU A 188 -0.92 -15.41 -29.80
N VAL A 189 0.13 -15.00 -30.50
CA VAL A 189 0.15 -14.94 -31.97
C VAL A 189 0.11 -16.35 -32.59
N LEU A 190 0.77 -17.33 -31.97
CA LEU A 190 0.65 -18.75 -32.31
C LEU A 190 -0.81 -19.21 -32.23
N MET A 191 -1.52 -18.84 -31.16
CA MET A 191 -2.95 -19.16 -31.01
C MET A 191 -3.82 -18.47 -32.06
N LEU A 192 -3.51 -17.24 -32.48
CA LEU A 192 -4.17 -16.59 -33.62
C LEU A 192 -3.94 -17.35 -34.93
N GLY A 193 -2.73 -17.88 -35.14
CA GLY A 193 -2.41 -18.77 -36.26
C GLY A 193 -3.21 -20.08 -36.23
N LEU A 194 -3.31 -20.70 -35.05
CA LEU A 194 -4.12 -21.90 -34.83
C LEU A 194 -5.61 -21.64 -35.09
N TYR A 195 -6.13 -20.49 -34.65
CA TYR A 195 -7.49 -20.05 -34.94
C TYR A 195 -7.72 -19.89 -36.45
N ALA A 196 -6.77 -19.27 -37.15
CA ALA A 196 -6.82 -19.12 -38.60
C ALA A 196 -6.86 -20.48 -39.31
N LEU A 197 -6.06 -21.45 -38.84
CA LEU A 197 -5.99 -22.80 -39.38
C LEU A 197 -7.28 -23.60 -39.13
N VAL A 198 -7.71 -23.69 -37.87
CA VAL A 198 -8.77 -24.61 -37.44
C VAL A 198 -10.15 -24.00 -37.61
N VAL A 199 -10.35 -22.77 -37.13
CA VAL A 199 -11.67 -22.12 -37.09
C VAL A 199 -11.97 -21.41 -38.41
N GLN A 200 -11.04 -20.63 -38.95
CA GLN A 200 -11.25 -19.94 -40.23
C GLN A 200 -10.92 -20.80 -41.46
N ARG A 201 -10.33 -21.98 -41.28
CA ARG A 201 -9.92 -22.90 -42.38
C ARG A 201 -8.99 -22.25 -43.40
N ARG A 202 -8.13 -21.33 -42.96
CA ARG A 202 -7.12 -20.63 -43.76
C ARG A 202 -5.74 -21.22 -43.54
N ALA A 203 -5.53 -22.45 -44.02
CA ALA A 203 -4.35 -23.25 -43.73
C ALA A 203 -3.02 -22.54 -43.99
N ARG A 204 -2.85 -21.92 -45.18
CA ARG A 204 -1.62 -21.20 -45.54
C ARG A 204 -1.24 -20.13 -44.50
N TRP A 205 -2.19 -19.25 -44.17
CA TRP A 205 -1.92 -18.14 -43.24
C TRP A 205 -1.81 -18.62 -41.79
N GLY A 206 -2.58 -19.64 -41.40
CA GLY A 206 -2.46 -20.26 -40.08
C GLY A 206 -1.08 -20.88 -39.88
N LEU A 207 -0.64 -21.76 -40.79
CA LEU A 207 0.65 -22.45 -40.69
C LEU A 207 1.84 -21.47 -40.72
N ILE A 208 1.80 -20.45 -41.60
CA ILE A 208 2.86 -19.41 -41.65
C ILE A 208 2.93 -18.67 -40.30
N THR A 209 1.79 -18.24 -39.76
CA THR A 209 1.74 -17.51 -38.49
C THR A 209 2.27 -18.38 -37.35
N MET A 210 1.84 -19.64 -37.28
CA MET A 210 2.29 -20.58 -36.26
C MET A 210 3.80 -20.85 -36.33
N ALA A 211 4.33 -21.08 -37.54
CA ALA A 211 5.76 -21.32 -37.73
C ALA A 211 6.61 -20.11 -37.33
N LEU A 212 6.22 -18.90 -37.74
CA LEU A 212 6.93 -17.66 -37.38
C LEU A 212 6.84 -17.37 -35.88
N ALA A 213 5.67 -17.59 -35.27
CA ALA A 213 5.48 -17.40 -33.84
C ALA A 213 6.32 -18.37 -33.00
N LEU A 214 6.36 -19.65 -33.38
CA LEU A 214 7.21 -20.65 -32.71
C LEU A 214 8.70 -20.34 -32.89
N ALA A 215 9.12 -19.98 -34.10
CA ALA A 215 10.49 -19.59 -34.38
C ALA A 215 10.89 -18.36 -33.55
N TRP A 216 10.01 -17.37 -33.43
CA TRP A 216 10.26 -16.17 -32.62
C TRP A 216 10.32 -16.50 -31.12
N ALA A 217 9.37 -17.28 -30.59
CA ALA A 217 9.37 -17.70 -29.18
C ALA A 217 10.66 -18.46 -28.83
N PHE A 218 11.09 -19.37 -29.71
CA PHE A 218 12.32 -20.12 -29.54
C PHE A 218 13.56 -19.21 -29.58
N LEU A 219 13.65 -18.33 -30.59
CA LEU A 219 14.74 -17.39 -30.74
C LEU A 219 14.85 -16.44 -29.53
N ALA A 220 13.73 -15.88 -29.08
CA ALA A 220 13.70 -14.95 -27.95
C ALA A 220 14.20 -15.61 -26.65
N VAL A 221 13.63 -16.77 -26.29
CA VAL A 221 13.88 -17.41 -24.99
C VAL A 221 15.20 -18.19 -24.97
N PHE A 222 15.49 -18.97 -26.02
CA PHE A 222 16.61 -19.93 -25.99
C PHE A 222 17.88 -19.43 -26.67
N VAL A 223 17.81 -18.35 -27.45
CA VAL A 223 18.97 -17.80 -28.18
C VAL A 223 19.31 -16.38 -27.71
N ILE A 224 18.34 -15.47 -27.70
CA ILE A 224 18.59 -14.06 -27.36
C ILE A 224 18.85 -13.90 -25.85
N GLN A 225 17.95 -14.38 -24.98
CA GLN A 225 18.14 -14.24 -23.52
C GLN A 225 19.43 -14.94 -23.04
N THR A 226 19.67 -16.17 -23.51
CA THR A 226 20.84 -16.99 -23.13
C THR A 226 22.18 -16.43 -23.64
N ARG A 227 22.16 -15.54 -24.63
CA ARG A 227 23.37 -14.84 -25.11
C ARG A 227 23.88 -13.79 -24.11
N PHE A 228 22.99 -13.26 -23.28
CA PHE A 228 23.26 -12.14 -22.37
C PHE A 228 23.13 -12.51 -20.88
N ALA A 229 22.48 -13.64 -20.54
CA ALA A 229 22.43 -14.17 -19.18
C ALA A 229 22.58 -15.70 -19.17
N ALA A 230 22.98 -16.26 -18.03
CA ALA A 230 23.15 -17.71 -17.83
C ALA A 230 21.83 -18.51 -17.85
N GLY A 231 20.69 -17.84 -18.05
CA GLY A 231 19.35 -18.42 -18.10
C GLY A 231 18.28 -17.34 -18.06
N ASN A 232 17.01 -17.74 -18.14
CA ASN A 232 15.89 -16.81 -17.96
C ASN A 232 15.55 -16.70 -16.47
N ILE A 233 15.57 -15.45 -15.97
CA ILE A 233 15.42 -15.10 -14.56
C ILE A 233 14.04 -15.42 -13.97
N HIS A 234 13.07 -15.81 -14.80
CA HIS A 234 11.70 -16.11 -14.38
C HIS A 234 11.41 -17.61 -14.24
N TRP A 235 12.31 -18.50 -14.67
CA TRP A 235 12.11 -19.95 -14.53
C TRP A 235 11.89 -20.40 -13.07
N GLY A 236 12.47 -19.66 -12.10
CA GLY A 236 12.30 -19.94 -10.67
C GLY A 236 10.84 -19.94 -10.22
N ARG A 237 9.95 -19.21 -10.89
CA ARG A 237 8.51 -19.18 -10.60
C ARG A 237 7.82 -20.53 -10.85
N TYR A 238 8.46 -21.44 -11.56
CA TYR A 238 7.91 -22.76 -11.89
C TYR A 238 8.76 -23.90 -11.32
N GLY A 239 9.68 -23.60 -10.39
CA GLY A 239 10.64 -24.59 -9.87
C GLY A 239 9.99 -25.81 -9.23
N TYR A 240 8.78 -25.68 -8.69
CA TYR A 240 7.99 -26.79 -8.13
C TYR A 240 7.61 -27.87 -9.17
N LEU A 241 7.65 -27.53 -10.47
CA LEU A 241 7.41 -28.47 -11.57
C LEU A 241 8.70 -29.14 -12.06
N GLY A 242 9.88 -28.64 -11.69
CA GLY A 242 11.17 -29.23 -12.04
C GLY A 242 12.23 -28.19 -12.39
N GLU A 243 13.48 -28.65 -12.47
CA GLU A 243 14.65 -27.78 -12.66
C GLU A 243 14.88 -27.34 -14.11
N THR A 244 14.29 -28.04 -15.09
CA THR A 244 14.45 -27.73 -16.51
C THR A 244 13.09 -27.56 -17.19
N PRO A 245 12.98 -26.78 -18.29
CA PRO A 245 11.72 -26.61 -19.01
C PRO A 245 11.09 -27.94 -19.45
N GLY A 246 11.91 -28.91 -19.87
CA GLY A 246 11.45 -30.25 -20.22
C GLY A 246 10.86 -31.00 -19.02
N ALA A 247 11.54 -30.96 -17.87
CA ALA A 247 11.03 -31.55 -16.64
C ALA A 247 9.71 -30.89 -16.18
N MET A 248 9.60 -29.57 -16.29
CA MET A 248 8.36 -28.85 -15.96
C MET A 248 7.17 -29.34 -16.78
N VAL A 249 7.35 -29.49 -18.10
CA VAL A 249 6.31 -30.02 -19.00
C VAL A 249 5.94 -31.46 -18.65
N ILE A 250 6.94 -32.32 -18.38
CA ILE A 250 6.70 -33.71 -17.97
C ILE A 250 5.93 -33.76 -16.64
N SER A 251 6.27 -32.93 -15.66
CA SER A 251 5.58 -32.86 -14.37
C SER A 251 4.14 -32.38 -14.50
N LEU A 252 3.85 -31.41 -15.39
CA LEU A 252 2.47 -31.00 -15.66
C LEU A 252 1.60 -32.16 -16.15
N LEU A 253 2.18 -33.09 -16.92
CA LEU A 253 1.47 -34.26 -17.47
C LEU A 253 1.43 -35.45 -16.50
N THR A 254 2.50 -35.67 -15.74
CA THR A 254 2.67 -36.86 -14.88
C THR A 254 2.24 -36.63 -13.43
N ARG A 255 2.16 -35.36 -12.98
CA ARG A 255 1.83 -34.97 -11.60
C ARG A 255 0.74 -33.89 -11.57
N PRO A 256 -0.47 -34.17 -12.08
CA PRO A 256 -1.55 -33.17 -12.14
C PRO A 256 -1.97 -32.62 -10.77
N GLY A 257 -1.72 -33.36 -9.68
CA GLY A 257 -1.96 -32.88 -8.31
C GLY A 257 -1.15 -31.63 -7.95
N LEU A 258 0.07 -31.48 -8.49
CA LEU A 258 0.88 -30.27 -8.29
C LEU A 258 0.27 -29.06 -8.98
N ALA A 259 -0.19 -29.23 -10.23
CA ALA A 259 -0.89 -28.17 -10.94
C ALA A 259 -2.19 -27.77 -10.23
N TRP A 260 -2.97 -28.73 -9.73
CA TRP A 260 -4.19 -28.44 -8.99
C TRP A 260 -3.96 -27.69 -7.67
N ALA A 261 -2.93 -28.10 -6.92
CA ALA A 261 -2.51 -27.40 -5.71
C ALA A 261 -2.13 -25.95 -6.02
N GLN A 262 -1.35 -25.71 -7.07
CA GLN A 262 -0.98 -24.35 -7.48
C GLN A 262 -2.20 -23.54 -7.92
N LEU A 263 -3.10 -24.08 -8.73
CA LEU A 263 -4.31 -23.38 -9.17
C LEU A 263 -5.22 -23.00 -7.98
N SER A 264 -5.24 -23.82 -6.94
CA SER A 264 -5.96 -23.55 -5.70
C SER A 264 -5.28 -22.45 -4.88
N ALA A 265 -3.95 -22.50 -4.71
CA ALA A 265 -3.16 -21.45 -4.06
C ALA A 265 -3.28 -20.10 -4.79
N ALA A 266 -3.30 -20.12 -6.13
CA ALA A 266 -3.51 -18.96 -6.99
C ALA A 266 -4.96 -18.43 -6.99
N GLN A 267 -5.90 -19.09 -6.31
CA GLN A 267 -7.33 -18.80 -6.34
C GLN A 267 -7.87 -18.67 -7.78
N ALA A 268 -7.53 -19.62 -8.65
CA ALA A 268 -7.83 -19.56 -10.09
C ALA A 268 -9.31 -19.28 -10.40
N GLY A 269 -10.24 -19.79 -9.57
CA GLY A 269 -11.68 -19.50 -9.71
C GLY A 269 -12.00 -18.00 -9.54
N ASN A 270 -11.42 -17.34 -8.52
CA ASN A 270 -11.57 -15.90 -8.30
C ASN A 270 -10.90 -15.10 -9.42
N TYR A 271 -9.73 -15.54 -9.89
CA TYR A 271 -9.03 -14.94 -11.03
C TYR A 271 -9.89 -14.94 -12.30
N LEU A 272 -10.47 -16.10 -12.65
CA LEU A 272 -11.35 -16.24 -13.81
C LEU A 272 -12.65 -15.46 -13.65
N TRP A 273 -13.23 -15.45 -12.45
CA TRP A 273 -14.41 -14.64 -12.16
C TRP A 273 -14.17 -13.16 -12.45
N LYS A 274 -13.07 -12.59 -11.91
CA LYS A 274 -12.67 -11.19 -12.14
C LYS A 274 -12.52 -10.84 -13.62
N LEU A 275 -12.00 -11.77 -14.43
CA LEU A 275 -11.88 -11.56 -15.89
C LEU A 275 -13.22 -11.64 -16.63
N LEU A 276 -14.12 -12.56 -16.24
CA LEU A 276 -15.30 -12.90 -17.04
C LEU A 276 -16.54 -12.09 -16.68
N TRP A 277 -16.70 -11.71 -15.40
CA TRP A 277 -17.90 -11.02 -14.92
C TRP A 277 -18.17 -9.66 -15.61
N PRO A 278 -17.19 -8.83 -16.00
CA PRO A 278 -17.47 -7.54 -16.65
C PRO A 278 -18.12 -7.73 -18.04
N THR A 279 -17.98 -8.93 -18.62
CA THR A 279 -18.60 -9.30 -19.90
C THR A 279 -19.95 -10.00 -19.75
N GLY A 280 -20.51 -10.07 -18.53
CA GLY A 280 -21.76 -10.80 -18.26
C GLY A 280 -21.67 -12.28 -18.64
N LEU A 281 -20.48 -12.88 -18.53
CA LEU A 281 -20.16 -14.26 -18.92
C LEU A 281 -20.37 -14.59 -20.41
N LEU A 282 -20.61 -13.59 -21.27
CA LEU A 282 -20.80 -13.80 -22.71
C LEU A 282 -19.58 -14.44 -23.39
N ALA A 283 -18.39 -14.22 -22.84
CA ALA A 283 -17.15 -14.83 -23.33
C ALA A 283 -17.19 -16.37 -23.33
N LEU A 284 -17.93 -16.98 -22.40
CA LEU A 284 -18.07 -18.44 -22.31
C LEU A 284 -18.83 -19.04 -23.50
N LEU A 285 -19.60 -18.24 -24.23
CA LEU A 285 -20.34 -18.68 -25.41
C LEU A 285 -19.46 -18.76 -26.67
N ALA A 286 -18.20 -18.32 -26.60
CA ALA A 286 -17.20 -18.43 -27.66
C ALA A 286 -15.88 -19.01 -27.14
N PRO A 287 -15.90 -20.27 -26.66
CA PRO A 287 -14.72 -20.90 -26.04
C PRO A 287 -13.53 -20.96 -27.00
N GLU A 288 -13.77 -21.10 -28.30
CA GLU A 288 -12.68 -21.12 -29.29
C GLU A 288 -11.92 -19.80 -29.43
N VAL A 289 -12.53 -18.67 -29.04
CA VAL A 289 -11.86 -17.37 -28.96
C VAL A 289 -11.24 -17.16 -27.58
N LEU A 290 -11.90 -17.63 -26.52
CA LEU A 290 -11.37 -17.54 -25.16
C LEU A 290 -10.07 -18.36 -25.00
N LEU A 291 -9.99 -19.52 -25.65
CA LEU A 291 -8.79 -20.36 -25.69
C LEU A 291 -7.56 -19.65 -26.27
N LEU A 292 -7.72 -18.55 -27.01
CA LEU A 292 -6.58 -17.77 -27.50
C LEU A 292 -5.75 -17.15 -26.36
N ALA A 293 -6.37 -16.89 -25.20
CA ALA A 293 -5.68 -16.40 -24.01
C ALA A 293 -4.97 -17.49 -23.19
N LEU A 294 -5.14 -18.77 -23.56
CA LEU A 294 -4.66 -19.90 -22.75
C LEU A 294 -3.17 -19.80 -22.38
N PRO A 295 -2.24 -19.42 -23.28
CA PRO A 295 -0.83 -19.30 -22.91
C PRO A 295 -0.58 -18.32 -21.77
N SER A 296 -1.11 -17.09 -21.85
CA SER A 296 -0.95 -16.10 -20.78
C SER A 296 -1.69 -16.47 -19.51
N LEU A 297 -2.86 -17.12 -19.63
CA LEU A 297 -3.59 -17.63 -18.48
C LEU A 297 -2.78 -18.71 -17.74
N ALA A 298 -2.16 -19.63 -18.47
CA ALA A 298 -1.32 -20.69 -17.91
C ALA A 298 -0.04 -20.11 -17.28
N ILE A 299 0.63 -19.18 -17.96
CA ILE A 299 1.81 -18.48 -17.44
C ILE A 299 1.49 -17.81 -16.09
N ASN A 300 0.35 -17.11 -16.00
CA ASN A 300 -0.02 -16.40 -14.78
C ASN A 300 -0.42 -17.35 -13.65
N LEU A 301 -1.31 -18.32 -13.90
CA LEU A 301 -1.88 -19.17 -12.85
C LEU A 301 -0.97 -20.30 -12.39
N LEU A 302 0.02 -20.70 -13.19
CA LEU A 302 1.01 -21.71 -12.80
C LEU A 302 2.26 -21.10 -12.16
N ALA A 303 2.39 -19.77 -12.12
CA ALA A 303 3.53 -19.14 -11.48
C ALA A 303 3.37 -19.20 -9.96
N ASP A 304 4.38 -19.67 -9.25
CA ASP A 304 4.53 -19.48 -7.81
C ASP A 304 5.04 -18.07 -7.53
N PHE A 305 4.21 -17.09 -7.88
CA PHE A 305 4.51 -15.68 -7.77
C PHE A 305 3.20 -14.89 -7.59
N PRO A 306 2.77 -14.61 -6.34
CA PRO A 306 1.48 -14.00 -6.05
C PRO A 306 1.12 -12.75 -6.89
N PRO A 307 2.06 -11.84 -7.24
CA PRO A 307 1.76 -10.71 -8.12
C PRO A 307 1.14 -11.09 -9.47
N MET A 308 1.47 -12.26 -10.05
CA MET A 308 0.88 -12.72 -11.32
C MET A 308 -0.58 -13.16 -11.21
N HIS A 309 -1.11 -13.31 -9.99
CA HIS A 309 -2.51 -13.65 -9.73
C HIS A 309 -3.39 -12.41 -9.52
N GLN A 310 -2.83 -11.21 -9.64
CA GLN A 310 -3.56 -9.96 -9.49
C GLN A 310 -4.16 -9.48 -10.82
N VAL A 311 -5.50 -9.47 -10.92
CA VAL A 311 -6.22 -9.14 -12.17
C VAL A 311 -6.41 -7.63 -12.39
N HIS A 312 -6.63 -6.86 -11.32
CA HIS A 312 -7.03 -5.44 -11.40
C HIS A 312 -5.96 -4.46 -10.94
N THR A 313 -4.79 -4.94 -10.50
CA THR A 313 -3.76 -4.09 -9.89
C THR A 313 -2.39 -4.15 -10.57
N LEU A 314 -2.14 -5.15 -11.41
CA LEU A 314 -0.86 -5.36 -12.10
C LEU A 314 -1.03 -5.66 -13.60
N ILE A 315 0.07 -5.51 -14.36
CA ILE A 315 0.09 -5.64 -15.83
C ILE A 315 -0.21 -7.06 -16.35
N TYR A 316 -0.01 -8.11 -15.55
CA TYR A 316 0.09 -9.50 -16.05
C TYR A 316 -1.19 -10.01 -16.73
N ALA A 317 -2.36 -9.55 -16.31
CA ALA A 317 -3.63 -9.98 -16.89
C ALA A 317 -4.00 -9.22 -18.18
N ALA A 318 -3.31 -8.11 -18.51
CA ALA A 318 -3.66 -7.27 -19.65
C ALA A 318 -3.69 -8.01 -21.01
N PRO A 319 -2.75 -8.91 -21.34
CA PRO A 319 -2.78 -9.66 -22.60
C PRO A 319 -3.96 -10.64 -22.74
N ILE A 320 -4.66 -10.97 -21.64
CA ILE A 320 -5.82 -11.89 -21.63
C ILE A 320 -7.10 -11.16 -22.04
N VAL A 321 -7.27 -9.91 -21.59
CA VAL A 321 -8.48 -9.09 -21.78
C VAL A 321 -8.94 -8.96 -23.25
N PRO A 322 -8.05 -8.73 -24.25
CA PRO A 322 -8.42 -8.74 -25.67
C PRO A 322 -9.30 -9.90 -26.09
N PHE A 323 -8.93 -11.11 -25.68
CA PHE A 323 -9.59 -12.33 -26.10
C PHE A 323 -10.87 -12.58 -25.30
N VAL A 324 -10.91 -12.18 -24.03
CA VAL A 324 -12.14 -12.19 -23.23
C VAL A 324 -13.20 -11.28 -23.87
N LEU A 325 -12.83 -10.05 -24.24
CA LEU A 325 -13.75 -9.11 -24.89
C LEU A 325 -14.13 -9.55 -26.30
N ALA A 326 -13.18 -10.03 -27.11
CA ALA A 326 -13.48 -10.56 -28.44
C ALA A 326 -14.40 -11.79 -28.38
N ALA A 327 -14.17 -12.69 -27.40
CA ALA A 327 -15.03 -13.83 -27.14
C ALA A 327 -16.44 -13.39 -26.73
N ALA A 328 -16.57 -12.36 -25.88
CA ALA A 328 -17.87 -11.81 -25.49
C ALA A 328 -18.65 -11.23 -26.68
N VAL A 329 -17.95 -10.57 -27.63
CA VAL A 329 -18.57 -10.11 -28.88
C VAL A 329 -19.08 -11.29 -29.72
N MET A 330 -18.27 -12.33 -29.90
CA MET A 330 -18.69 -13.54 -30.64
C MET A 330 -19.83 -14.26 -29.93
N GLY A 331 -19.77 -14.33 -28.59
CA GLY A 331 -20.76 -14.95 -27.74
C GLY A 331 -22.13 -14.27 -27.84
N LEU A 332 -22.15 -12.93 -27.82
CA LEU A 332 -23.39 -12.18 -28.05
C LEU A 332 -23.92 -12.36 -29.49
N ALA A 333 -23.04 -12.47 -30.48
CA ALA A 333 -23.46 -12.76 -31.85
C ALA A 333 -24.12 -14.15 -31.97
N ARG A 334 -23.62 -15.15 -31.25
CA ARG A 334 -24.22 -16.50 -31.14
C ARG A 334 -25.54 -16.48 -30.39
N LEU A 335 -25.58 -15.84 -29.23
CA LEU A 335 -26.80 -15.68 -28.43
C LEU A 335 -27.92 -15.03 -29.24
N ARG A 336 -27.60 -13.98 -30.01
CA ARG A 336 -28.53 -13.37 -30.96
C ARG A 336 -29.01 -14.38 -32.00
N GLY A 337 -28.13 -15.23 -32.53
CA GLY A 337 -28.50 -16.28 -33.48
C GLY A 337 -29.48 -17.30 -32.88
N TRP A 338 -29.19 -17.79 -31.66
CA TRP A 338 -30.03 -18.76 -30.96
C TRP A 338 -31.40 -18.21 -30.59
N LEU A 339 -31.45 -16.97 -30.08
CA LEU A 339 -32.70 -16.32 -29.65
C LEU A 339 -33.44 -15.61 -30.79
N GLY A 340 -32.76 -15.36 -31.92
CA GLY A 340 -33.31 -14.66 -33.09
C GLY A 340 -34.46 -15.40 -33.76
N GLY A 341 -34.56 -16.73 -33.59
CA GLY A 341 -35.72 -17.51 -34.03
C GLY A 341 -37.00 -17.26 -33.23
N ARG A 342 -36.91 -16.58 -32.07
CA ARG A 342 -38.05 -16.18 -31.22
C ARG A 342 -38.31 -14.68 -31.42
N ALA A 343 -39.20 -14.35 -32.35
CA ALA A 343 -39.41 -12.99 -32.90
C ALA A 343 -39.59 -11.87 -31.85
N ALA A 344 -40.18 -12.16 -30.69
CA ALA A 344 -40.41 -11.16 -29.64
C ALA A 344 -39.12 -10.72 -28.91
N TRP A 345 -38.16 -11.64 -28.72
CA TRP A 345 -36.95 -11.41 -27.91
C TRP A 345 -35.76 -10.99 -28.76
N GLY A 346 -35.66 -11.51 -29.99
CA GLY A 346 -34.48 -11.33 -30.86
C GLY A 346 -34.07 -9.87 -31.13
N ARG A 347 -35.02 -8.94 -31.18
CA ARG A 347 -34.72 -7.51 -31.41
C ARG A 347 -34.09 -6.81 -30.19
N TRP A 348 -34.31 -7.33 -28.98
CA TRP A 348 -33.87 -6.71 -27.74
C TRP A 348 -32.60 -7.34 -27.15
N VAL A 349 -32.21 -8.55 -27.59
CA VAL A 349 -31.01 -9.25 -27.07
C VAL A 349 -29.75 -8.40 -27.19
N VAL A 350 -29.45 -7.87 -28.38
CA VAL A 350 -28.23 -7.07 -28.60
C VAL A 350 -28.23 -5.78 -27.77
N PRO A 351 -29.25 -4.89 -27.86
CA PRO A 351 -29.22 -3.66 -27.07
C PRO A 351 -29.32 -3.93 -25.56
N GLY A 352 -30.11 -4.91 -25.13
CA GLY A 352 -30.24 -5.28 -23.71
C GLY A 352 -28.94 -5.82 -23.13
N MET A 353 -28.26 -6.73 -23.83
CA MET A 353 -26.95 -7.23 -23.38
C MET A 353 -25.85 -6.19 -23.50
N ALA A 354 -25.86 -5.33 -24.53
CA ALA A 354 -24.94 -4.21 -24.63
C ALA A 354 -25.11 -3.21 -23.47
N GLY A 355 -26.35 -2.96 -23.03
CA GLY A 355 -26.64 -2.18 -21.83
C GLY A 355 -26.16 -2.88 -20.56
N LEU A 356 -26.42 -4.18 -20.41
CA LEU A 356 -25.97 -4.96 -19.26
C LEU A 356 -24.44 -4.98 -19.12
N ILE A 357 -23.69 -5.27 -20.19
CA ILE A 357 -22.22 -5.26 -20.11
C ILE A 357 -21.66 -3.87 -19.80
N LEU A 358 -22.32 -2.80 -20.26
CA LEU A 358 -21.91 -1.44 -19.93
C LEU A 358 -22.15 -1.15 -18.45
N LEU A 359 -23.28 -1.59 -17.89
CA LEU A 359 -23.56 -1.49 -16.45
C LEU A 359 -22.57 -2.29 -15.61
N LEU A 360 -22.24 -3.52 -16.04
CA LEU A 360 -21.24 -4.35 -15.36
C LEU A 360 -19.83 -3.74 -15.46
N GLY A 361 -19.45 -3.21 -16.62
CA GLY A 361 -18.18 -2.50 -16.80
C GLY A 361 -18.10 -1.22 -15.96
N LEU A 362 -19.19 -0.47 -15.81
CA LEU A 362 -19.27 0.68 -14.90
C LEU A 362 -19.18 0.26 -13.42
N ALA A 363 -19.80 -0.86 -13.05
CA ALA A 363 -19.68 -1.42 -11.71
C ALA A 363 -18.23 -1.85 -11.42
N ASP A 364 -17.57 -2.52 -12.37
CA ASP A 364 -16.18 -2.94 -12.24
C ASP A 364 -15.23 -1.74 -12.17
N GLN A 365 -15.46 -0.71 -12.99
CA GLN A 365 -14.79 0.58 -12.88
C GLN A 365 -14.96 1.18 -11.48
N ARG A 366 -16.18 1.22 -10.94
CA ARG A 366 -16.44 1.82 -9.63
C ARG A 366 -15.74 1.06 -8.50
N LEU A 367 -15.64 -0.26 -8.62
CA LEU A 367 -15.06 -1.14 -7.60
C LEU A 367 -13.54 -1.23 -7.69
N HIS A 368 -12.96 -1.23 -8.90
CA HIS A 368 -11.55 -1.58 -9.12
C HIS A 368 -10.82 -0.69 -10.12
N GLY A 369 -11.48 0.32 -10.71
CA GLY A 369 -10.87 1.22 -11.69
C GLY A 369 -9.97 2.29 -11.06
N TYR A 370 -9.28 3.04 -11.91
CA TYR A 370 -8.24 4.02 -11.54
C TYR A 370 -8.64 5.48 -11.80
N LEU A 371 -9.81 5.71 -12.39
CA LEU A 371 -10.33 7.07 -12.56
C LEU A 371 -10.84 7.62 -11.23
N PRO A 372 -10.81 8.95 -11.01
CA PRO A 372 -11.29 9.57 -9.76
C PRO A 372 -12.64 9.02 -9.28
N GLY A 373 -12.73 8.68 -7.99
CA GLY A 373 -13.93 8.07 -7.37
C GLY A 373 -14.08 6.56 -7.55
N SER A 374 -13.11 5.90 -8.18
CA SER A 374 -13.04 4.44 -8.32
C SER A 374 -12.20 3.79 -7.20
N GLY A 375 -12.34 2.48 -7.00
CA GLY A 375 -11.72 1.79 -5.85
C GLY A 375 -10.18 1.78 -5.82
N ASN A 376 -9.51 1.87 -6.98
CA ASN A 376 -8.04 1.96 -7.06
C ASN A 376 -7.55 3.37 -7.43
N ALA A 377 -8.43 4.38 -7.36
CA ALA A 377 -8.03 5.76 -7.63
C ALA A 377 -7.11 6.27 -6.52
N LEU A 378 -5.97 6.83 -6.89
CA LEU A 378 -5.02 7.42 -5.94
C LEU A 378 -4.92 8.93 -6.21
N ALA A 379 -5.21 9.74 -5.20
CA ALA A 379 -5.03 11.19 -5.27
C ALA A 379 -3.55 11.51 -5.01
N LEU A 380 -2.81 11.71 -6.08
CA LEU A 380 -1.40 12.09 -6.01
C LEU A 380 -1.30 13.62 -5.94
N THR A 381 -0.31 14.11 -5.20
CA THR A 381 -0.05 15.54 -5.08
C THR A 381 1.42 15.81 -5.30
N VAL A 382 1.70 16.81 -6.14
CA VAL A 382 3.05 17.32 -6.35
C VAL A 382 3.31 18.38 -5.29
N THR A 383 4.07 18.00 -4.26
CA THR A 383 4.45 18.87 -3.14
C THR A 383 5.57 19.82 -3.52
N GLU A 384 5.86 20.79 -2.66
CA GLU A 384 7.00 21.68 -2.85
C GLU A 384 8.34 20.92 -2.80
N HIS A 385 8.44 19.90 -1.95
CA HIS A 385 9.58 18.98 -1.89
C HIS A 385 9.89 18.38 -3.28
N HIS A 386 8.89 17.83 -3.97
CA HIS A 386 9.07 17.30 -5.33
C HIS A 386 9.55 18.37 -6.33
N ARG A 387 9.13 19.62 -6.17
CA ARG A 387 9.57 20.72 -7.07
C ARG A 387 11.03 21.11 -6.82
N ARG A 388 11.48 21.08 -5.56
CA ARG A 388 12.89 21.38 -5.19
C ARG A 388 13.86 20.36 -5.77
N ALA A 389 13.46 19.10 -5.93
CA ALA A 389 14.26 18.06 -6.57
C ALA A 389 14.81 18.48 -7.95
N ALA A 390 14.04 19.25 -8.74
CA ALA A 390 14.43 19.69 -10.07
C ALA A 390 15.71 20.54 -10.07
N ALA A 391 15.88 21.40 -9.06
CA ALA A 391 17.06 22.27 -8.94
C ALA A 391 18.33 21.47 -8.64
N ILE A 392 18.22 20.37 -7.89
CA ILE A 392 19.34 19.47 -7.61
C ILE A 392 19.64 18.59 -8.82
N ILE A 393 18.61 18.03 -9.46
CA ILE A 393 18.76 17.19 -10.67
C ILE A 393 19.46 17.98 -11.80
N ALA A 394 19.13 19.26 -11.96
CA ALA A 394 19.75 20.12 -12.97
C ALA A 394 21.28 20.33 -12.78
N GLN A 395 21.81 20.06 -11.59
CA GLN A 395 23.26 20.16 -11.30
C GLN A 395 24.03 18.89 -11.65
N ILE A 396 23.35 17.82 -12.07
CA ILE A 396 23.97 16.56 -12.47
C ILE A 396 24.46 16.70 -13.92
N PRO A 397 25.77 16.50 -14.19
CA PRO A 397 26.28 16.54 -15.55
C PRO A 397 25.55 15.51 -16.45
N PRO A 398 25.27 15.85 -17.72
CA PRO A 398 24.59 14.95 -18.63
C PRO A 398 25.31 13.61 -18.85
N ASP A 399 26.64 13.61 -18.77
CA ASP A 399 27.54 12.48 -18.96
C ASP A 399 27.97 11.79 -17.65
N ALA A 400 27.55 12.31 -16.49
CA ALA A 400 27.89 11.73 -15.19
C ALA A 400 27.32 10.31 -15.03
N LYS A 401 28.12 9.42 -14.43
CA LYS A 401 27.68 8.09 -14.02
C LYS A 401 27.00 8.18 -12.66
N VAL A 402 25.70 7.88 -12.62
CA VAL A 402 24.87 8.18 -11.44
C VAL A 402 24.47 6.92 -10.69
N SER A 403 24.53 6.96 -9.36
CA SER A 403 23.77 6.06 -8.50
C SER A 403 22.63 6.84 -7.85
N ALA A 404 21.39 6.40 -8.00
CA ALA A 404 20.22 7.10 -7.45
C ALA A 404 19.27 6.13 -6.76
N GLN A 405 18.62 6.58 -5.69
CA GLN A 405 17.56 5.82 -5.03
C GLN A 405 16.39 5.49 -5.97
N ASP A 406 15.63 4.47 -5.62
CA ASP A 406 14.61 3.85 -6.47
C ASP A 406 13.63 4.84 -7.12
N ARG A 407 13.10 5.79 -6.34
CA ARG A 407 12.14 6.80 -6.82
C ARG A 407 12.79 7.96 -7.58
N LEU A 408 14.06 8.24 -7.35
CA LEU A 408 14.81 9.29 -8.05
C LEU A 408 15.37 8.80 -9.38
N ASN A 409 15.70 7.51 -9.46
CA ASN A 409 16.35 6.89 -10.61
C ASN A 409 15.61 7.14 -11.94
N PRO A 410 14.27 7.01 -12.05
CA PRO A 410 13.55 7.34 -13.28
C PRO A 410 13.71 8.78 -13.75
N HIS A 411 13.97 9.73 -12.84
CA HIS A 411 14.14 11.15 -13.15
C HIS A 411 15.53 11.50 -13.68
N VAL A 412 16.49 10.59 -13.51
CA VAL A 412 17.87 10.78 -13.96
C VAL A 412 18.36 9.63 -14.84
N SER A 413 17.50 8.71 -15.28
CA SER A 413 17.87 7.52 -16.07
C SER A 413 18.15 7.78 -17.56
N GLY A 414 17.92 8.99 -18.05
CA GLY A 414 18.23 9.40 -19.44
C GLY A 414 19.73 9.63 -19.67
N ARG A 415 20.55 8.61 -19.43
CA ARG A 415 22.01 8.64 -19.52
C ARG A 415 22.58 7.25 -19.79
N GLU A 416 23.86 7.17 -20.13
CA GLU A 416 24.53 5.91 -20.47
C GLU A 416 24.59 4.94 -19.28
N THR A 417 25.04 5.43 -18.12
CA THR A 417 25.22 4.66 -16.88
C THR A 417 24.41 5.23 -15.73
N ILE A 418 23.52 4.39 -15.19
CA ILE A 418 22.81 4.64 -13.94
C ILE A 418 22.68 3.35 -13.10
N TYR A 419 22.88 3.46 -11.80
CA TYR A 419 22.72 2.37 -10.83
C TYR A 419 21.59 2.68 -9.83
N ILE A 420 21.08 1.63 -9.19
CA ILE A 420 20.13 1.75 -8.09
C ILE A 420 20.95 1.79 -6.80
N PHE A 421 20.90 2.92 -6.10
CA PHE A 421 21.55 3.08 -4.80
C PHE A 421 21.08 1.98 -3.82
N PRO A 422 21.96 1.31 -3.05
CA PRO A 422 23.34 1.67 -2.71
C PRO A 422 24.42 1.15 -3.69
N ARG A 423 24.06 0.54 -4.82
CA ARG A 423 25.07 0.11 -5.79
C ARG A 423 25.74 1.34 -6.42
N ILE A 424 27.04 1.50 -6.19
CA ILE A 424 27.83 2.64 -6.70
C ILE A 424 28.66 2.26 -7.92
N GLU A 425 29.35 1.11 -7.90
CA GLU A 425 30.29 0.68 -8.95
C GLU A 425 31.27 1.81 -9.33
N ASP A 426 31.23 2.27 -10.58
CA ASP A 426 32.05 3.36 -11.11
C ASP A 426 31.32 4.72 -11.14
N ALA A 427 30.17 4.84 -10.46
CA ALA A 427 29.48 6.12 -10.33
C ALA A 427 30.35 7.17 -9.63
N ASP A 428 30.31 8.37 -10.17
CA ASP A 428 30.97 9.56 -9.63
C ASP A 428 29.98 10.50 -8.95
N THR A 429 28.68 10.28 -9.14
CA THR A 429 27.60 11.14 -8.67
C THR A 429 26.51 10.29 -8.02
N ILE A 430 26.05 10.69 -6.84
CA ILE A 430 25.04 9.95 -6.06
C ILE A 430 23.91 10.89 -5.67
N LEU A 431 22.67 10.51 -6.00
CA LEU A 431 21.46 11.28 -5.71
C LEU A 431 20.56 10.54 -4.72
N ILE A 432 20.27 11.18 -3.59
CA ILE A 432 19.56 10.60 -2.45
C ILE A 432 18.49 11.60 -1.98
N ASP A 433 17.35 11.08 -1.58
CA ASP A 433 16.27 11.73 -0.84
C ASP A 433 16.11 10.97 0.47
N VAL A 434 16.52 11.60 1.56
CA VAL A 434 16.49 10.91 2.86
C VAL A 434 15.08 10.91 3.45
N THR A 435 14.17 11.74 2.93
CA THR A 435 12.80 11.92 3.46
C THR A 435 11.81 10.91 2.90
N GLY A 436 12.12 10.34 1.73
CA GLY A 436 11.34 9.29 1.07
C GLY A 436 11.69 7.87 1.54
N PRO A 437 11.07 6.85 0.93
CA PRO A 437 11.39 5.46 1.22
C PRO A 437 12.86 5.13 0.92
N ALA A 438 13.54 4.51 1.89
CA ALA A 438 14.96 4.16 1.82
C ALA A 438 15.26 2.89 1.01
N TRP A 439 14.26 2.23 0.42
CA TRP A 439 14.41 0.96 -0.28
C TRP A 439 15.53 1.02 -1.35
N PRO A 440 16.39 0.00 -1.45
CA PRO A 440 16.33 -1.30 -0.76
C PRO A 440 17.00 -1.33 0.63
N GLN A 441 17.43 -0.19 1.15
CA GLN A 441 18.09 -0.09 2.45
C GLN A 441 17.12 0.32 3.57
N HIS A 442 17.53 0.06 4.82
CA HIS A 442 16.93 0.71 5.98
C HIS A 442 17.44 2.16 6.10
N PRO A 443 16.66 3.14 6.62
CA PRO A 443 17.13 4.51 6.80
C PRO A 443 18.47 4.64 7.57
N ASN A 444 18.70 3.80 8.59
CA ASN A 444 19.97 3.75 9.32
C ASN A 444 21.14 3.36 8.39
N ASP A 445 20.93 2.39 7.49
CA ASP A 445 21.95 1.94 6.54
C ASP A 445 22.23 3.00 5.49
N VAL A 446 21.22 3.77 5.07
CA VAL A 446 21.41 4.91 4.16
C VAL A 446 22.34 5.95 4.83
N ARG A 447 22.09 6.28 6.11
CA ARG A 447 22.94 7.20 6.86
C ARG A 447 24.38 6.68 6.95
N ALA A 448 24.57 5.42 7.35
CA ALA A 448 25.89 4.79 7.44
C ALA A 448 26.60 4.74 6.08
N THR A 449 25.86 4.45 5.00
CA THR A 449 26.41 4.43 3.63
C THR A 449 26.88 5.82 3.22
N VAL A 450 26.10 6.87 3.50
CA VAL A 450 26.50 8.26 3.20
C VAL A 450 27.71 8.71 4.00
N ASP A 451 27.77 8.38 5.30
CA ASP A 451 28.96 8.67 6.11
C ASP A 451 30.21 7.97 5.54
N GLY A 452 30.07 6.71 5.12
CA GLY A 452 31.14 5.97 4.42
C GLY A 452 31.56 6.60 3.09
N LEU A 453 30.62 7.17 2.34
CA LEU A 453 30.91 7.87 1.07
C LEU A 453 31.66 9.18 1.30
N LEU A 454 31.23 9.97 2.29
CA LEU A 454 31.89 11.22 2.66
C LEU A 454 33.32 10.97 3.16
N ALA A 455 33.54 9.90 3.92
CA ALA A 455 34.87 9.44 4.29
C ALA A 455 35.68 8.89 3.09
N GLY A 456 34.99 8.34 2.08
CA GLY A 456 35.54 7.66 0.91
C GLY A 456 35.83 8.54 -0.32
N GLY A 457 35.90 9.86 -0.15
CA GLY A 457 36.27 10.81 -1.21
C GLY A 457 35.11 11.37 -2.04
N PHE A 458 33.86 11.19 -1.60
CA PHE A 458 32.74 11.99 -2.06
C PHE A 458 32.55 13.23 -1.20
N GLY A 459 32.11 14.32 -1.81
CA GLY A 459 31.70 15.54 -1.11
C GLY A 459 30.27 15.92 -1.43
N VAL A 460 29.67 16.77 -0.58
CA VAL A 460 28.33 17.31 -0.79
C VAL A 460 28.39 18.39 -1.88
N ALA A 461 27.94 18.06 -3.08
CA ALA A 461 27.89 19.00 -4.21
C ALA A 461 26.66 19.91 -4.14
N ALA A 462 25.52 19.37 -3.69
CA ALA A 462 24.32 20.13 -3.38
C ALA A 462 23.51 19.40 -2.31
N ALA A 463 22.79 20.15 -1.47
CA ALA A 463 21.83 19.61 -0.54
C ALA A 463 20.74 20.64 -0.23
N GLU A 464 19.49 20.21 -0.28
CA GLU A 464 18.34 21.08 -0.02
C GLU A 464 17.14 20.20 0.32
N ASP A 465 16.36 20.58 1.33
CA ASP A 465 15.09 19.95 1.65
C ASP A 465 15.14 18.41 1.75
N GLY A 466 16.19 17.86 2.38
CA GLY A 466 16.36 16.41 2.55
C GLY A 466 16.95 15.67 1.34
N TYR A 467 17.21 16.36 0.23
CA TYR A 467 17.96 15.80 -0.89
C TYR A 467 19.47 15.98 -0.70
N LEU A 468 20.25 14.98 -1.11
CA LEU A 468 21.71 15.02 -1.18
C LEU A 468 22.17 14.66 -2.60
N LEU A 469 23.04 15.51 -3.13
CA LEU A 469 23.85 15.23 -4.31
C LEU A 469 25.31 15.11 -3.89
N LEU A 470 25.83 13.89 -3.85
CA LEU A 470 27.22 13.62 -3.55
C LEU A 470 28.01 13.46 -4.84
N ARG A 471 29.24 13.98 -4.88
CA ARG A 471 30.12 13.85 -6.04
C ARG A 471 31.55 13.54 -5.64
N ARG A 472 32.18 12.62 -6.35
CA ARG A 472 33.58 12.25 -6.16
C ARG A 472 34.50 13.44 -6.49
N GLY A 473 35.49 13.68 -5.65
CA GLY A 473 36.47 14.77 -5.85
C GLY A 473 35.96 16.16 -5.46
N VAL A 474 34.69 16.30 -5.06
CA VAL A 474 34.24 17.47 -4.31
C VAL A 474 34.71 17.32 -2.86
N PRO A 475 35.25 18.36 -2.22
CA PRO A 475 35.65 18.28 -0.81
C PRO A 475 34.47 17.84 0.07
N ALA A 476 34.75 17.03 1.09
CA ALA A 476 33.78 16.69 2.12
C ALA A 476 33.41 17.98 2.88
N GLY A 477 32.37 18.67 2.41
CA GLY A 477 31.77 19.82 3.07
C GLY A 477 30.75 19.40 4.12
N SER A 478 30.46 20.30 5.05
CA SER A 478 29.29 20.16 5.93
C SER A 478 28.00 20.21 5.11
N ILE A 479 26.99 19.46 5.53
CA ILE A 479 25.65 19.56 4.95
C ILE A 479 25.13 21.00 5.22
N PRO A 480 24.75 21.77 4.18
CA PRO A 480 24.28 23.15 4.34
C PRO A 480 22.92 23.23 5.03
N ASP A 481 22.65 24.38 5.65
CA ASP A 481 21.42 24.63 6.42
C ASP A 481 20.12 24.37 5.63
N ALA A 482 20.15 24.65 4.32
CA ALA A 482 19.02 24.45 3.41
C ALA A 482 18.56 22.97 3.31
N PHE A 483 19.41 22.00 3.64
CA PHE A 483 19.03 20.59 3.70
C PHE A 483 17.98 20.32 4.79
N TYR A 484 18.10 21.01 5.93
CA TYR A 484 17.25 20.76 7.10
C TYR A 484 15.84 21.33 6.97
N THR A 485 15.53 22.07 5.90
CA THR A 485 14.18 22.60 5.65
C THR A 485 13.13 21.50 5.51
N ALA A 486 13.53 20.26 5.19
CA ALA A 486 12.65 19.10 5.13
C ALA A 486 11.81 18.90 6.40
N TRP A 487 12.39 19.24 7.55
CA TRP A 487 11.80 19.04 8.86
C TRP A 487 11.37 20.35 9.54
N ARG A 488 11.81 21.51 9.05
CA ARG A 488 11.39 22.81 9.58
C ARG A 488 10.02 23.18 9.00
N ARG A 489 9.01 23.31 9.85
CA ARG A 489 7.64 23.66 9.41
C ARG A 489 7.29 25.08 9.83
N THR A 490 6.94 25.95 8.89
CA THR A 490 6.52 27.31 9.22
C THR A 490 5.02 27.45 9.49
N ASP A 491 4.19 26.52 8.96
CA ASP A 491 2.76 26.80 8.75
C ASP A 491 1.79 25.80 9.41
N ALA A 492 2.28 24.71 10.01
CA ALA A 492 1.42 23.66 10.55
C ALA A 492 1.18 23.83 12.06
N ARG A 493 -0.08 24.06 12.47
CA ARG A 493 -0.52 23.82 13.85
C ARG A 493 -1.18 22.44 13.90
N PRO A 494 -0.58 21.43 14.56
CA PRO A 494 -1.19 20.12 14.67
C PRO A 494 -2.54 20.23 15.40
N PRO A 495 -3.52 19.36 15.11
CA PRO A 495 -4.85 19.44 15.73
C PRO A 495 -4.82 19.17 17.24
N ASN A 496 -3.85 18.39 17.73
CA ASN A 496 -3.70 18.10 19.16
C ASN A 496 -2.53 18.91 19.73
N THR A 497 -2.82 20.05 20.35
CA THR A 497 -1.80 21.01 20.82
C THR A 497 -1.56 20.96 22.33
N GLN A 498 -1.69 19.80 22.97
CA GLN A 498 -1.40 19.68 24.41
C GLN A 498 0.12 19.69 24.58
N PRO A 499 0.72 20.79 25.06
CA PRO A 499 2.17 20.88 25.12
C PRO A 499 2.70 19.98 26.23
N ALA A 500 3.87 19.38 26.00
CA ALA A 500 4.57 18.64 27.03
C ALA A 500 6.04 19.03 27.03
N ILE A 501 6.62 19.19 28.22
CA ILE A 501 8.03 19.56 28.39
C ILE A 501 8.82 18.32 28.84
N PHE A 502 9.91 18.06 28.13
CA PHE A 502 10.85 16.97 28.38
C PHE A 502 12.19 17.58 28.80
N GLY A 503 12.64 17.25 30.01
CA GLY A 503 13.85 17.83 30.61
C GLY A 503 13.80 19.36 30.68
N ASP A 504 14.95 20.01 30.45
CA ASP A 504 15.12 21.44 30.72
C ASP A 504 14.73 22.37 29.54
N GLY A 505 14.14 21.85 28.46
CA GLY A 505 13.74 22.74 27.36
C GLY A 505 13.23 22.14 26.06
N LEU A 506 13.05 20.82 25.94
CA LEU A 506 12.44 20.24 24.75
C LEU A 506 10.92 20.18 24.90
N ARG A 507 10.19 20.80 23.97
CA ARG A 507 8.73 20.91 24.04
C ARG A 507 8.08 20.18 22.88
N LEU A 508 7.13 19.29 23.17
CA LEU A 508 6.16 18.82 22.19
C LEU A 508 5.11 19.93 22.04
N LEU A 509 4.95 20.46 20.83
CA LEU A 509 3.91 21.44 20.50
C LEU A 509 2.59 20.77 20.12
N GLY A 510 2.66 19.55 19.59
CA GLY A 510 1.49 18.74 19.33
C GLY A 510 1.76 17.58 18.39
N HIS A 511 0.72 16.79 18.12
CA HIS A 511 0.83 15.60 17.27
C HIS A 511 -0.41 15.35 16.40
N GLU A 512 -0.19 14.56 15.36
CA GLU A 512 -1.22 14.08 14.45
C GLU A 512 -1.01 12.60 14.15
N VAL A 513 -2.09 11.83 14.18
CA VAL A 513 -2.10 10.42 13.79
C VAL A 513 -2.84 10.35 12.46
N THR A 514 -2.12 9.98 11.41
CA THR A 514 -2.63 9.92 10.04
C THR A 514 -2.38 8.55 9.44
N THR A 515 -2.93 8.32 8.26
CA THR A 515 -2.43 7.28 7.37
C THR A 515 -1.69 7.91 6.21
N ASP A 516 -0.64 7.26 5.76
CA ASP A 516 0.00 7.59 4.49
C ASP A 516 -0.93 7.23 3.31
N ARG A 517 -0.43 7.44 2.09
CA ARG A 517 -1.19 7.18 0.87
C ARG A 517 -1.50 5.69 0.61
N TYR A 518 -0.81 4.78 1.28
CA TYR A 518 -1.02 3.33 1.21
C TYR A 518 -1.89 2.81 2.36
N GLY A 519 -2.34 3.69 3.25
CA GLY A 519 -3.17 3.33 4.41
C GLY A 519 -2.35 2.91 5.62
N GLU A 520 -1.03 3.12 5.61
CA GLU A 520 -0.14 2.78 6.71
C GLU A 520 -0.12 3.91 7.74
N LEU A 521 -0.10 3.56 9.02
CA LEU A 521 -0.11 4.49 10.14
C LEU A 521 1.17 5.33 10.17
N VAL A 522 1.01 6.66 10.26
CA VAL A 522 2.10 7.62 10.44
C VAL A 522 1.74 8.55 11.60
N VAL A 523 2.70 8.76 12.50
CA VAL A 523 2.58 9.74 13.59
C VAL A 523 3.48 10.93 13.29
N ASN A 524 2.86 12.09 13.14
CA ASN A 524 3.57 13.36 12.99
C ASN A 524 3.64 14.06 14.36
N LEU A 525 4.85 14.41 14.78
CA LEU A 525 5.15 15.05 16.06
C LEU A 525 5.81 16.40 15.76
N LEU A 526 5.25 17.48 16.32
CA LEU A 526 5.81 18.82 16.19
C LEU A 526 6.53 19.21 17.48
N TRP A 527 7.81 19.54 17.37
CA TRP A 527 8.70 19.82 18.50
C TRP A 527 9.29 21.22 18.41
N GLU A 528 9.72 21.74 19.55
CA GLU A 528 10.47 22.99 19.68
C GLU A 528 11.51 22.85 20.79
N ALA A 529 12.74 23.24 20.53
CA ALA A 529 13.73 23.44 21.58
C ALA A 529 13.58 24.88 22.12
N SER A 530 13.38 25.03 23.43
CA SER A 530 13.25 26.35 24.07
C SER A 530 14.61 26.99 24.37
N VAL A 531 15.62 26.14 24.52
CA VAL A 531 17.02 26.49 24.78
C VAL A 531 17.91 25.65 23.85
N PRO A 532 19.17 26.07 23.60
CA PRO A 532 20.14 25.21 22.92
C PRO A 532 20.30 23.87 23.65
N LEU A 533 20.28 22.77 22.89
CA LEU A 533 20.48 21.42 23.42
C LEU A 533 21.96 21.05 23.28
N ASP A 534 22.57 20.56 24.36
CA ASP A 534 24.00 20.23 24.44
C ASP A 534 24.34 18.82 23.93
N ARG A 535 23.33 18.00 23.71
CA ARG A 535 23.44 16.62 23.22
C ARG A 535 22.29 16.27 22.26
N ASP A 536 22.53 15.25 21.47
CA ASP A 536 21.54 14.71 20.56
C ASP A 536 20.59 13.74 21.26
N LEU A 537 19.29 13.97 21.09
CA LEU A 537 18.21 13.23 21.71
C LEU A 537 17.51 12.33 20.69
N ARG A 538 16.96 11.23 21.19
CA ARG A 538 16.15 10.27 20.44
C ARG A 538 14.73 10.23 20.97
N PHE A 539 13.81 9.79 20.11
CA PHE A 539 12.38 9.80 20.37
C PHE A 539 11.86 8.37 20.33
N TYR A 540 11.27 7.94 21.44
CA TYR A 540 10.64 6.64 21.58
C TYR A 540 9.14 6.79 21.38
N VAL A 541 8.61 6.23 20.30
CA VAL A 541 7.17 6.22 19.98
C VAL A 541 6.69 4.78 20.11
N ALA A 542 5.77 4.52 21.03
CA ALA A 542 5.23 3.19 21.26
C ALA A 542 3.72 3.13 20.97
N TYR A 543 3.32 2.02 20.36
CA TYR A 543 1.94 1.67 20.07
C TYR A 543 1.55 0.53 21.00
N LEU A 544 0.66 0.81 21.95
CA LEU A 544 0.26 -0.15 22.99
C LEU A 544 -1.13 -0.69 22.69
N ALA A 545 -1.35 -1.98 22.94
CA ALA A 545 -2.67 -2.59 22.97
C ALA A 545 -3.47 -2.09 24.18
N PRO A 546 -4.81 -2.24 24.19
CA PRO A 546 -5.65 -1.85 25.32
C PRO A 546 -5.29 -2.52 26.66
N ASP A 547 -4.60 -3.66 26.64
CA ASP A 547 -4.12 -4.35 27.84
C ASP A 547 -2.73 -3.87 28.30
N GLY A 548 -2.08 -2.99 27.54
CA GLY A 548 -0.73 -2.49 27.79
C GLY A 548 0.37 -3.20 27.02
N THR A 549 0.06 -4.27 26.29
CA THR A 549 1.06 -5.02 25.51
C THR A 549 1.63 -4.14 24.40
N LEU A 550 2.95 -4.18 24.19
CA LEU A 550 3.60 -3.46 23.10
C LEU A 550 3.24 -4.10 21.76
N LEU A 551 2.60 -3.34 20.88
CA LEU A 551 2.30 -3.75 19.49
C LEU A 551 3.48 -3.44 18.58
N HIS A 552 4.07 -2.25 18.73
CA HIS A 552 5.21 -1.78 17.95
C HIS A 552 5.88 -0.58 18.65
N ASP A 553 7.14 -0.31 18.35
CA ASP A 553 7.85 0.92 18.76
C ASP A 553 8.77 1.50 17.67
N SER A 554 9.45 2.61 17.97
CA SER A 554 10.45 3.25 17.10
C SER A 554 11.90 3.04 17.54
N GLU A 555 12.20 2.08 18.41
CA GLU A 555 13.55 1.89 18.99
C GLU A 555 14.56 1.54 17.90
N PHE A 556 14.24 0.57 17.05
CA PHE A 556 15.07 0.18 15.90
C PHE A 556 14.74 0.96 14.61
N TYR A 557 13.66 1.73 14.64
CA TYR A 557 13.08 2.43 13.49
C TYR A 557 12.82 3.91 13.84
N PRO A 558 13.88 4.67 14.15
CA PRO A 558 13.72 6.05 14.58
C PRO A 558 13.13 6.91 13.44
N PRO A 559 12.43 8.01 13.77
CA PRO A 559 12.07 9.02 12.79
C PRO A 559 13.32 9.45 12.00
N VAL A 560 13.21 9.46 10.66
CA VAL A 560 14.33 9.79 9.75
C VAL A 560 15.05 11.08 10.15
N ALA A 561 14.28 12.10 10.56
CA ALA A 561 14.81 13.38 11.02
C ALA A 561 15.89 13.23 12.10
N VAL A 562 15.77 12.26 13.01
CA VAL A 562 16.74 12.02 14.10
C VAL A 562 18.08 11.55 13.55
N LEU A 563 18.08 10.85 12.41
CA LEU A 563 19.31 10.35 11.76
C LEU A 563 20.06 11.46 11.03
N TRP A 564 19.35 12.49 10.57
CA TRP A 564 19.89 13.47 9.63
C TRP A 564 19.97 14.89 10.20
N TYR A 565 19.10 15.26 11.14
CA TYR A 565 18.96 16.58 11.73
C TYR A 565 19.10 16.52 13.27
N PRO A 566 20.35 16.47 13.77
CA PRO A 566 20.62 16.27 15.19
C PRO A 566 20.02 17.38 16.06
N THR A 567 19.47 17.03 17.23
CA THR A 567 18.75 17.99 18.08
C THR A 567 19.64 19.10 18.62
N SER A 568 20.95 18.85 18.77
CA SER A 568 21.94 19.86 19.14
C SER A 568 22.08 21.00 18.11
N THR A 569 21.64 20.77 16.86
CA THR A 569 21.68 21.77 15.78
C THR A 569 20.37 22.54 15.62
N TRP A 570 19.35 22.24 16.43
CA TRP A 570 18.06 22.91 16.33
C TRP A 570 18.16 24.36 16.78
N THR A 571 17.53 25.26 16.03
CA THR A 571 17.43 26.67 16.41
C THR A 571 16.36 26.82 17.50
N PRO A 572 16.68 27.40 18.67
CA PRO A 572 15.69 27.59 19.72
C PRO A 572 14.48 28.41 19.24
N GLY A 573 13.28 27.99 19.63
CA GLY A 573 12.00 28.59 19.22
C GLY A 573 11.56 28.27 17.78
N ALA A 574 12.35 27.50 17.02
CA ALA A 574 11.96 27.06 15.69
C ALA A 574 11.28 25.68 15.74
N PRO A 575 10.07 25.54 15.17
CA PRO A 575 9.35 24.26 15.14
C PRO A 575 10.01 23.25 14.17
N VAL A 576 10.10 22.00 14.64
CA VAL A 576 10.65 20.84 13.90
C VAL A 576 9.63 19.70 13.89
N GLN A 577 9.30 19.20 12.70
CA GLN A 577 8.42 18.05 12.51
C GLN A 577 9.23 16.75 12.41
N LEU A 578 8.90 15.79 13.27
CA LEU A 578 9.35 14.42 13.20
C LEU A 578 8.18 13.54 12.77
N SER A 579 8.40 12.65 11.80
CA SER A 579 7.40 11.68 11.36
C SER A 579 7.95 10.28 11.57
N THR A 580 7.15 9.39 12.14
CA THR A 580 7.50 7.96 12.19
C THR A 580 7.58 7.39 10.78
N LEU A 581 8.27 6.26 10.62
CA LEU A 581 8.07 5.45 9.43
C LEU A 581 6.60 4.98 9.34
N PRO A 582 6.08 4.70 8.14
CA PRO A 582 4.75 4.13 7.98
C PRO A 582 4.67 2.71 8.55
N TRP A 583 3.60 2.42 9.30
CA TRP A 583 3.39 1.14 9.96
C TRP A 583 2.07 0.49 9.56
N THR A 584 2.10 -0.79 9.21
CA THR A 584 0.87 -1.60 9.16
C THR A 584 0.60 -2.18 10.55
N LEU A 585 -0.44 -1.68 11.23
CA LEU A 585 -0.94 -2.26 12.48
C LEU A 585 -2.15 -3.15 12.20
N GLU A 586 -2.08 -4.42 12.60
CA GLU A 586 -3.22 -5.35 12.52
C GLU A 586 -4.31 -5.05 13.57
N ALA A 587 -3.95 -4.34 14.64
CA ALA A 587 -4.87 -3.98 15.70
C ALA A 587 -5.90 -2.93 15.25
N GLY A 588 -7.17 -3.11 15.62
CA GLY A 588 -8.23 -2.13 15.35
C GLY A 588 -8.19 -0.91 16.29
N ARG A 589 -7.40 -0.97 17.37
CA ARG A 589 -7.22 0.08 18.37
C ARG A 589 -5.81 0.03 18.95
N PHE A 590 -5.26 1.18 19.30
CA PHE A 590 -3.99 1.28 20.02
C PHE A 590 -3.95 2.55 20.89
N THR A 591 -3.01 2.59 21.81
CA THR A 591 -2.67 3.76 22.62
C THR A 591 -1.27 4.24 22.28
N LEU A 592 -1.15 5.53 21.99
CA LEU A 592 0.09 6.17 21.62
C LEU A 592 0.83 6.66 22.87
N ALA A 593 2.07 6.20 23.03
CA ALA A 593 2.97 6.65 24.08
C ALA A 593 4.25 7.25 23.47
N LEU A 594 4.85 8.22 24.17
CA LEU A 594 5.97 9.01 23.69
C LEU A 594 6.98 9.26 24.81
N GLY A 595 8.24 8.94 24.56
CA GLY A 595 9.37 9.21 25.43
C GLY A 595 10.51 9.90 24.68
N VAL A 596 11.41 10.54 25.42
CA VAL A 596 12.65 11.13 24.88
C VAL A 596 13.82 10.65 25.72
N TYR A 597 14.93 10.32 25.08
CA TYR A 597 16.11 9.80 25.77
C TYR A 597 17.41 10.21 25.07
N ALA A 598 18.51 10.18 25.80
CA ALA A 598 19.87 10.20 25.25
C ALA A 598 20.51 8.82 25.36
N GLY A 599 21.39 8.46 24.42
CA GLY A 599 22.05 7.15 24.39
C GLY A 599 21.63 6.27 23.22
N GLU A 600 21.97 4.98 23.28
CA GLU A 600 21.79 4.05 22.15
C GLU A 600 20.39 3.47 22.04
N ASN A 601 19.71 3.21 23.16
CA ASN A 601 18.44 2.49 23.19
C ASN A 601 17.53 3.01 24.32
N TRP A 602 16.23 2.74 24.25
CA TRP A 602 15.24 3.26 25.20
C TRP A 602 15.39 2.64 26.59
N THR A 603 15.83 1.39 26.67
CA THR A 603 15.89 0.64 27.95
C THR A 603 17.03 1.10 28.85
N GLU A 604 18.19 1.34 28.27
CA GLU A 604 19.43 1.68 28.99
C GLU A 604 19.80 3.17 28.89
N GLY A 605 19.15 3.91 27.99
CA GLY A 605 19.41 5.32 27.77
C GLY A 605 18.97 6.23 28.92
N ASP A 606 19.55 7.43 28.95
CA ASP A 606 19.18 8.51 29.85
C ASP A 606 17.82 9.08 29.43
N ARG A 607 16.74 8.55 29.98
CA ARG A 607 15.37 9.01 29.70
C ARG A 607 15.11 10.38 30.33
N LEU A 608 14.51 11.29 29.57
CA LEU A 608 14.19 12.63 30.03
C LEU A 608 12.91 12.56 30.89
N ALA A 609 12.96 13.22 32.03
CA ALA A 609 11.79 13.42 32.88
C ALA A 609 10.78 14.35 32.20
N ILE A 610 9.50 14.14 32.51
CA ILE A 610 8.37 14.87 31.98
C ILE A 610 7.64 15.53 33.14
N ASP A 611 7.43 16.84 33.06
CA ASP A 611 6.65 17.54 34.07
C ASP A 611 5.15 17.28 33.85
N ALA A 612 4.58 16.36 34.63
CA ALA A 612 3.18 15.98 34.56
C ALA A 612 2.21 17.15 34.89
N ALA A 613 2.65 18.18 35.62
CA ALA A 613 1.81 19.32 35.96
C ALA A 613 1.50 20.19 34.73
N ASP A 614 2.39 20.20 33.75
CA ASP A 614 2.29 21.04 32.55
C ASP A 614 1.59 20.36 31.37
N THR A 615 1.45 19.03 31.38
CA THR A 615 0.95 18.29 30.20
C THR A 615 -0.56 18.10 30.17
N GLY A 616 -1.22 18.01 31.34
CA GLY A 616 -2.62 17.59 31.44
C GLY A 616 -2.88 16.15 30.94
N LEU A 617 -1.83 15.35 30.77
CA LEU A 617 -1.84 14.00 30.22
C LEU A 617 -1.16 13.01 31.18
N PRO A 618 -1.55 11.72 31.19
CA PRO A 618 -0.90 10.73 32.02
C PRO A 618 0.57 10.52 31.64
N VAL A 619 1.43 10.51 32.65
CA VAL A 619 2.85 10.18 32.52
C VAL A 619 3.11 8.85 33.22
N LEU A 620 3.70 7.92 32.49
CA LEU A 620 3.98 6.53 32.87
C LEU A 620 5.48 6.33 33.11
N GLU A 621 5.85 5.12 33.52
CA GLU A 621 7.25 4.67 33.70
C GLU A 621 8.09 5.67 34.51
N ASN A 622 7.62 5.98 35.73
CA ASN A 622 8.29 6.89 36.67
C ASN A 622 8.55 8.29 36.08
N GLY A 623 7.60 8.83 35.32
CA GLY A 623 7.68 10.21 34.83
C GLY A 623 8.41 10.37 33.49
N THR A 624 8.64 9.30 32.72
CA THR A 624 9.46 9.34 31.50
C THR A 624 8.71 9.00 30.21
N LEU A 625 7.50 8.44 30.31
CA LEU A 625 6.71 8.03 29.14
C LEU A 625 5.33 8.70 29.12
N LEU A 626 5.10 9.61 28.19
CA LEU A 626 3.84 10.34 28.06
C LEU A 626 2.80 9.54 27.27
N ARG A 627 1.59 9.38 27.80
CA ARG A 627 0.47 8.74 27.09
C ARG A 627 -0.38 9.79 26.36
N LEU A 628 -0.17 9.92 25.04
CA LEU A 628 -0.82 10.94 24.20
C LEU A 628 -2.33 10.68 23.93
N GLY A 629 -2.73 9.41 23.98
CA GLY A 629 -4.14 9.00 23.89
C GLY A 629 -4.36 7.75 23.03
N GLY A 630 -5.61 7.26 23.01
CA GLY A 630 -5.99 6.10 22.21
C GLY A 630 -6.59 6.47 20.86
N TYR A 631 -6.46 5.54 19.91
CA TYR A 631 -6.89 5.67 18.53
C TYR A 631 -7.62 4.39 18.11
N GLN A 632 -8.65 4.54 17.29
CA GLN A 632 -9.39 3.43 16.69
C GLN A 632 -9.46 3.57 15.18
N ARG A 633 -9.38 2.44 14.50
CA ARG A 633 -9.45 2.36 13.05
C ARG A 633 -10.85 2.71 12.56
N THR A 634 -10.94 3.56 11.54
CA THR A 634 -12.20 3.96 10.92
C THR A 634 -12.57 2.99 9.79
N ALA A 635 -13.84 3.02 9.34
CA ALA A 635 -14.34 2.10 8.31
C ALA A 635 -13.66 2.28 6.94
N ASP A 636 -13.16 3.49 6.67
CA ASP A 636 -12.36 3.86 5.50
C ASP A 636 -10.86 3.55 5.67
N GLY A 637 -10.45 2.93 6.78
CA GLY A 637 -9.07 2.47 7.02
C GLY A 637 -8.15 3.49 7.70
N GLY A 638 -8.63 4.72 7.92
CA GLY A 638 -7.93 5.77 8.68
C GLY A 638 -7.97 5.56 10.20
N TRP A 639 -7.60 6.61 10.94
CA TRP A 639 -7.53 6.59 12.40
C TRP A 639 -8.29 7.77 13.00
N SER A 640 -9.04 7.50 14.06
CA SER A 640 -9.75 8.52 14.83
C SER A 640 -9.36 8.42 16.29
N ARG A 641 -9.20 9.57 16.96
CA ARG A 641 -8.92 9.60 18.39
C ARG A 641 -10.13 9.04 19.14
N ILE A 642 -9.87 8.12 20.05
CA ILE A 642 -10.87 7.66 21.02
C ILE A 642 -11.09 8.84 21.96
N ALA A 643 -12.33 9.33 22.05
CA ALA A 643 -12.67 10.34 23.05
C ALA A 643 -12.18 9.82 24.41
N PRO A 644 -11.40 10.60 25.18
CA PRO A 644 -11.06 10.20 26.54
C PRO A 644 -12.35 9.82 27.26
N ASP A 645 -12.26 8.99 28.29
CA ASP A 645 -13.40 8.60 29.12
C ASP A 645 -14.15 9.79 29.76
N ALA A 646 -13.89 11.05 29.40
CA ALA A 646 -14.69 12.24 29.66
C ALA A 646 -16.21 11.99 29.62
N VAL A 647 -16.75 11.15 28.73
CA VAL A 647 -18.19 10.81 28.75
C VAL A 647 -18.54 9.86 29.90
N LEU A 648 -17.76 8.80 30.15
CA LEU A 648 -18.03 7.85 31.25
C LEU A 648 -17.67 8.42 32.63
N SER A 649 -16.66 9.28 32.71
CA SER A 649 -16.19 10.00 33.91
C SER A 649 -17.07 11.22 34.24
N THR A 650 -17.90 11.68 33.31
CA THR A 650 -18.95 12.68 33.58
C THR A 650 -20.27 12.05 33.99
N LEU A 651 -20.55 10.78 33.63
CA LEU A 651 -21.70 10.07 34.13
C LEU A 651 -21.53 9.79 35.63
N PRO A 652 -22.53 10.12 36.48
CA PRO A 652 -22.46 9.75 37.88
C PRO A 652 -22.48 8.23 38.02
N PRO A 653 -21.76 7.68 39.00
CA PRO A 653 -21.86 6.25 39.31
C PRO A 653 -23.31 5.91 39.69
N ALA A 654 -23.79 4.75 39.24
CA ALA A 654 -25.12 4.23 39.58
C ALA A 654 -25.30 4.10 41.09
N ARG A 655 -24.21 3.79 41.81
CA ARG A 655 -24.13 3.83 43.26
C ARG A 655 -22.97 4.73 43.70
N PRO A 656 -23.27 5.95 44.19
CA PRO A 656 -22.26 6.80 44.84
C PRO A 656 -21.71 6.12 46.10
N LEU A 657 -20.42 6.29 46.34
CA LEU A 657 -19.69 5.84 47.52
C LEU A 657 -18.90 7.02 48.10
N ASP A 658 -18.70 6.99 49.42
CA ASP A 658 -17.79 7.88 50.16
C ASP A 658 -16.76 7.00 50.87
N ALA A 659 -15.73 6.62 50.11
CA ALA A 659 -14.56 5.92 50.63
C ALA A 659 -13.29 6.63 50.16
N ARG A 660 -12.35 6.83 51.08
CA ARG A 660 -11.04 7.44 50.84
C ARG A 660 -9.96 6.45 51.24
N PHE A 661 -8.92 6.33 50.42
CA PHE A 661 -7.76 5.49 50.64
C PHE A 661 -6.53 6.40 50.81
N GLY A 662 -5.99 6.43 52.02
CA GLY A 662 -5.02 7.45 52.43
C GLY A 662 -5.56 8.87 52.29
N GLU A 663 -4.70 9.83 51.96
CA GLU A 663 -5.08 11.25 51.75
C GLU A 663 -5.30 11.61 50.27
N GLN A 664 -4.99 10.68 49.36
CA GLN A 664 -4.74 11.00 47.95
C GLN A 664 -5.76 10.40 46.98
N ILE A 665 -6.49 9.33 47.36
CA ILE A 665 -7.39 8.61 46.45
C ILE A 665 -8.78 8.48 47.07
N ALA A 666 -9.81 8.80 46.30
CA ALA A 666 -11.20 8.61 46.66
C ALA A 666 -11.89 7.62 45.70
N LEU A 667 -12.71 6.72 46.24
CA LEU A 667 -13.65 5.89 45.50
C LEU A 667 -15.03 6.56 45.56
N GLU A 668 -15.41 7.23 44.48
CA GLU A 668 -16.65 8.04 44.39
C GLU A 668 -17.88 7.21 44.06
N GLY A 669 -17.70 5.98 43.54
CA GLY A 669 -18.82 5.10 43.28
C GLY A 669 -18.50 3.84 42.50
N VAL A 670 -19.56 3.07 42.27
CA VAL A 670 -19.46 1.77 41.61
C VAL A 670 -20.69 1.45 40.75
N ASN A 671 -20.46 0.75 39.64
CA ASN A 671 -21.50 0.11 38.84
C ASN A 671 -21.29 -1.40 38.85
N ILE A 672 -22.20 -2.15 39.48
CA ILE A 672 -22.23 -3.62 39.50
C ILE A 672 -23.68 -4.06 39.24
N PRO A 673 -23.92 -5.12 38.45
CA PRO A 673 -25.25 -5.73 38.30
C PRO A 673 -25.85 -6.17 39.65
N ALA A 674 -27.17 -6.06 39.80
CA ALA A 674 -27.86 -6.54 41.01
C ALA A 674 -27.83 -8.07 41.15
N THR A 675 -27.71 -8.78 40.02
CA THR A 675 -27.77 -10.25 39.94
C THR A 675 -26.71 -10.79 39.00
N ALA A 676 -26.17 -11.99 39.26
CA ALA A 676 -25.28 -12.71 38.35
C ALA A 676 -25.51 -14.23 38.40
N GLN A 677 -24.93 -14.98 37.46
CA GLN A 677 -25.00 -16.45 37.42
C GLN A 677 -23.63 -17.08 37.70
N PRO A 678 -23.58 -18.24 38.37
CA PRO A 678 -22.35 -19.03 38.48
C PRO A 678 -21.73 -19.29 37.11
N GLY A 679 -20.40 -19.35 37.05
CA GLY A 679 -19.68 -19.60 35.81
C GLY A 679 -19.78 -18.49 34.75
N THR A 680 -20.24 -17.29 35.12
CA THR A 680 -20.24 -16.10 34.25
C THR A 680 -19.24 -15.05 34.76
N GLY A 681 -18.99 -14.02 33.96
CA GLY A 681 -18.22 -12.86 34.39
C GLY A 681 -19.12 -11.81 35.02
N LEU A 682 -18.78 -11.32 36.20
CA LEU A 682 -19.43 -10.17 36.84
C LEU A 682 -18.72 -8.88 36.40
N PRO A 683 -19.31 -8.06 35.53
CA PRO A 683 -18.73 -6.77 35.19
C PRO A 683 -18.81 -5.81 36.38
N LEU A 684 -17.71 -5.12 36.66
CA LEU A 684 -17.61 -4.08 37.68
C LEU A 684 -16.95 -2.83 37.11
N THR A 685 -17.49 -1.66 37.44
CA THR A 685 -16.86 -0.36 37.11
C THR A 685 -16.67 0.43 38.39
N LEU A 686 -15.41 0.74 38.72
CA LEU A 686 -15.02 1.56 39.88
C LEU A 686 -14.74 2.98 39.42
N HIS A 687 -15.30 3.96 40.11
CA HIS A 687 -15.14 5.38 39.83
C HIS A 687 -14.21 5.99 40.87
N TRP A 688 -12.96 6.22 40.48
CA TRP A 688 -11.93 6.78 41.35
C TRP A 688 -11.71 8.26 41.09
N ARG A 689 -11.16 8.96 42.08
CA ARG A 689 -10.61 10.30 41.93
C ARG A 689 -9.32 10.46 42.70
N ALA A 690 -8.29 11.03 42.07
CA ALA A 690 -7.13 11.53 42.80
C ALA A 690 -7.46 12.89 43.46
N THR A 691 -7.36 12.99 44.77
CA THR A 691 -7.55 14.24 45.54
C THR A 691 -6.26 15.01 45.73
N ALA A 692 -5.11 14.35 45.60
CA ALA A 692 -3.76 14.92 45.67
C ALA A 692 -2.82 14.07 44.79
N PRO A 693 -1.58 14.53 44.50
CA PRO A 693 -0.60 13.74 43.77
C PRO A 693 -0.33 12.40 44.48
N VAL A 694 -0.31 11.31 43.71
CA VAL A 694 -0.01 9.96 44.21
C VAL A 694 1.43 9.63 43.84
N ALA A 695 2.28 9.31 44.82
CA ALA A 695 3.71 9.12 44.57
C ALA A 695 4.08 7.70 44.10
N GLN A 696 3.18 6.73 44.27
CA GLN A 696 3.45 5.32 44.01
C GLN A 696 2.27 4.60 43.37
N ASP A 697 2.56 3.45 42.77
CA ASP A 697 1.56 2.63 42.08
C ASP A 697 0.94 1.60 43.01
N TYR A 698 -0.39 1.68 43.15
CA TYR A 698 -1.18 0.78 43.95
C TYR A 698 -1.93 -0.22 43.08
N THR A 699 -1.99 -1.46 43.55
CA THR A 699 -2.83 -2.52 42.99
C THR A 699 -4.22 -2.42 43.61
N VAL A 700 -5.24 -2.43 42.77
CA VAL A 700 -6.65 -2.55 43.18
C VAL A 700 -6.96 -4.03 43.38
N PHE A 701 -7.67 -4.36 44.44
CA PHE A 701 -8.30 -5.67 44.59
C PHE A 701 -9.80 -5.54 44.80
N VAL A 702 -10.55 -6.54 44.36
CA VAL A 702 -11.96 -6.73 44.66
C VAL A 702 -12.20 -8.15 45.09
N HIS A 703 -12.85 -8.33 46.24
CA HIS A 703 -13.25 -9.64 46.75
C HIS A 703 -14.77 -9.75 46.81
N LEU A 704 -15.28 -10.90 46.37
CA LEU A 704 -16.64 -11.35 46.57
C LEU A 704 -16.68 -12.24 47.80
N LEU A 705 -17.41 -11.82 48.84
CA LEU A 705 -17.48 -12.49 50.12
C LEU A 705 -18.82 -13.22 50.30
N ASP A 706 -18.76 -14.43 50.84
CA ASP A 706 -19.93 -15.19 51.28
C ASP A 706 -20.52 -14.65 52.60
N ALA A 707 -21.61 -15.25 53.07
CA ALA A 707 -22.28 -14.85 54.31
C ALA A 707 -21.42 -15.05 55.58
N ALA A 708 -20.42 -15.95 55.54
CA ALA A 708 -19.47 -16.18 56.62
C ALA A 708 -18.25 -15.24 56.55
N GLY A 709 -18.15 -14.41 55.51
CA GLY A 709 -17.01 -13.54 55.24
C GLY A 709 -15.84 -14.22 54.53
N GLY A 710 -16.02 -15.47 54.06
CA GLY A 710 -15.05 -16.17 53.22
C GLY A 710 -15.00 -15.58 51.80
N THR A 711 -13.82 -15.59 51.17
CA THR A 711 -13.65 -15.08 49.80
C THR A 711 -14.06 -16.14 48.79
N ALA A 712 -15.18 -15.90 48.10
CA ALA A 712 -15.73 -16.79 47.09
C ALA A 712 -15.14 -16.55 45.69
N ALA A 713 -14.74 -15.32 45.39
CA ALA A 713 -14.01 -14.94 44.18
C ALA A 713 -13.19 -13.67 44.45
N GLN A 714 -12.08 -13.48 43.75
CA GLN A 714 -11.27 -12.26 43.86
C GLN A 714 -10.63 -11.89 42.52
N LEU A 715 -10.25 -10.63 42.39
CA LEU A 715 -9.50 -10.10 41.26
C LEU A 715 -8.60 -8.96 41.74
N ASP A 716 -7.35 -8.98 41.26
CA ASP A 716 -6.32 -7.98 41.56
C ASP A 716 -5.75 -7.45 40.23
N TRP A 717 -5.59 -6.14 40.12
CA TRP A 717 -5.04 -5.52 38.91
C TRP A 717 -4.45 -4.13 39.16
N GLN A 718 -3.54 -3.72 38.29
CA GLN A 718 -3.10 -2.33 38.19
C GLN A 718 -4.20 -1.49 37.51
N PRO A 719 -4.60 -0.34 38.09
CA PRO A 719 -5.70 0.44 37.56
C PRO A 719 -5.51 0.81 36.09
N ARG A 720 -6.64 0.94 35.40
CA ARG A 720 -6.70 1.24 33.96
C ARG A 720 -7.91 2.09 33.63
N ASP A 721 -7.91 2.62 32.42
CA ASP A 721 -9.05 3.28 31.80
C ASP A 721 -9.33 2.67 30.41
N ALA A 722 -10.24 3.24 29.63
CA ALA A 722 -10.58 2.71 28.30
C ALA A 722 -9.43 2.77 27.30
N LEU A 723 -8.34 3.48 27.61
CA LEU A 723 -7.14 3.59 26.79
C LEU A 723 -6.04 2.63 27.25
N GLY A 724 -6.23 1.91 28.35
CA GLY A 724 -5.31 0.89 28.85
C GLY A 724 -4.71 1.25 30.21
N PRO A 725 -3.52 0.73 30.54
CA PRO A 725 -2.93 0.92 31.86
C PRO A 725 -2.85 2.39 32.27
N LEU A 726 -3.29 2.69 33.49
CA LEU A 726 -3.27 4.00 34.09
C LEU A 726 -2.92 3.84 35.59
N PRO A 727 -1.65 3.59 35.90
CA PRO A 727 -1.20 3.33 37.26
C PRO A 727 -1.45 4.57 38.14
N THR A 728 -1.60 4.38 39.45
CA THR A 728 -2.06 5.48 40.34
C THR A 728 -1.12 6.66 40.38
N SER A 729 0.19 6.48 40.20
CA SER A 729 1.14 7.61 40.12
C SER A 729 0.92 8.52 38.91
N ALA A 730 0.25 8.03 37.86
CA ALA A 730 -0.11 8.80 36.68
C ALA A 730 -1.40 9.61 36.86
N TRP A 731 -2.07 9.54 38.02
CA TRP A 731 -3.32 10.24 38.27
C TRP A 731 -3.08 11.69 38.68
N LEU A 732 -3.50 12.63 37.84
CA LEU A 732 -3.44 14.06 38.14
C LEU A 732 -4.45 14.45 39.23
N PRO A 733 -4.16 15.43 40.10
CA PRO A 733 -5.13 15.92 41.08
C PRO A 733 -6.45 16.36 40.41
N GLY A 734 -7.57 15.86 40.94
CA GLY A 734 -8.91 16.08 40.40
C GLY A 734 -9.33 15.14 39.27
N HIS A 735 -8.39 14.36 38.71
CA HIS A 735 -8.66 13.41 37.63
C HIS A 735 -9.59 12.29 38.12
N ARG A 736 -10.66 12.04 37.36
CA ARG A 736 -11.57 10.91 37.56
C ARG A 736 -11.14 9.74 36.69
N VAL A 737 -11.01 8.56 37.29
CA VAL A 737 -10.62 7.33 36.60
C VAL A 737 -11.78 6.34 36.66
N VAL A 738 -12.21 5.87 35.48
CA VAL A 738 -13.29 4.88 35.33
C VAL A 738 -12.65 3.54 35.00
N ASP A 739 -12.49 2.71 36.03
CA ASP A 739 -11.77 1.45 35.93
C ASP A 739 -12.78 0.29 35.82
N THR A 740 -12.81 -0.35 34.65
CA THR A 740 -13.77 -1.43 34.36
C THR A 740 -13.07 -2.78 34.27
N GLN A 741 -13.55 -3.74 35.05
CA GLN A 741 -13.05 -5.11 35.10
C GLN A 741 -14.18 -6.14 35.06
N THR A 742 -13.80 -7.41 34.88
CA THR A 742 -14.71 -8.55 34.97
C THR A 742 -14.20 -9.54 36.00
N LEU A 743 -14.92 -9.72 37.10
CA LEU A 743 -14.63 -10.73 38.11
C LEU A 743 -15.21 -12.08 37.66
N ARG A 744 -14.37 -13.09 37.46
CA ARG A 744 -14.82 -14.44 37.09
C ARG A 744 -15.48 -15.11 38.29
N LEU A 745 -16.73 -15.54 38.12
CA LEU A 745 -17.46 -16.29 39.15
C LEU A 745 -17.21 -17.80 38.97
N PRO A 746 -16.94 -18.56 40.06
CA PRO A 746 -16.84 -20.01 40.03
C PRO A 746 -18.11 -20.68 39.49
N ASP A 747 -17.97 -21.84 38.87
CA ASP A 747 -19.10 -22.60 38.31
C ASP A 747 -19.96 -23.21 39.44
N GLU A 748 -19.35 -23.56 40.57
CA GLU A 748 -20.00 -24.18 41.73
C GLU A 748 -20.52 -23.18 42.76
N LEU A 749 -20.57 -21.89 42.41
CA LEU A 749 -20.98 -20.84 43.34
C LEU A 749 -22.45 -21.03 43.76
N ALA A 750 -22.68 -21.23 45.06
CA ALA A 750 -24.04 -21.47 45.57
C ALA A 750 -24.93 -20.23 45.40
N PRO A 751 -26.23 -20.38 45.05
CA PRO A 751 -27.17 -19.27 45.00
C PRO A 751 -27.26 -18.55 46.36
N GLY A 752 -27.29 -17.22 46.34
CA GLY A 752 -27.31 -16.43 47.56
C GLY A 752 -26.86 -14.99 47.37
N VAL A 753 -26.89 -14.22 48.46
CA VAL A 753 -26.44 -12.82 48.47
C VAL A 753 -24.99 -12.75 48.91
N TYR A 754 -24.13 -12.21 48.06
CA TYR A 754 -22.69 -12.04 48.31
C TYR A 754 -22.36 -10.56 48.43
N ARG A 755 -21.36 -10.23 49.25
CA ARG A 755 -20.90 -8.85 49.47
C ARG A 755 -19.62 -8.58 48.69
N LEU A 756 -19.55 -7.47 47.97
CA LEU A 756 -18.31 -7.01 47.34
C LEU A 756 -17.59 -5.99 48.21
N ILE A 757 -16.27 -6.15 48.31
CA ILE A 757 -15.36 -5.18 48.93
C ILE A 757 -14.23 -4.85 47.95
N ALA A 758 -13.65 -3.65 48.07
CA ALA A 758 -12.47 -3.24 47.32
C ALA A 758 -11.41 -2.60 48.22
N GLY A 759 -10.16 -2.65 47.81
CA GLY A 759 -9.09 -1.91 48.46
C GLY A 759 -7.91 -1.67 47.54
N LEU A 760 -6.91 -0.95 48.07
CA LEU A 760 -5.65 -0.61 47.40
C LEU A 760 -4.49 -1.11 48.25
N TYR A 761 -3.46 -1.66 47.62
CA TYR A 761 -2.23 -2.07 48.30
C TYR A 761 -1.00 -1.84 47.43
N ASP A 762 0.16 -1.72 48.05
CA ASP A 762 1.45 -1.76 47.36
C ASP A 762 1.85 -3.21 47.09
N TRP A 763 2.00 -3.58 45.83
CA TRP A 763 2.31 -4.96 45.44
C TRP A 763 3.69 -5.43 45.90
N ARG A 764 4.61 -4.50 46.20
CA ARG A 764 6.00 -4.80 46.56
C ARG A 764 6.12 -5.37 47.96
N ASP A 765 5.31 -4.88 48.90
CA ASP A 765 5.35 -5.27 50.31
C ASP A 765 4.00 -5.78 50.85
N GLY A 766 2.92 -5.66 50.08
CA GLY A 766 1.57 -6.08 50.47
C GLY A 766 0.84 -5.09 51.40
N ALA A 767 1.42 -3.92 51.67
CA ALA A 767 0.84 -2.94 52.58
C ALA A 767 -0.44 -2.32 52.00
N ARG A 768 -1.55 -2.42 52.74
CA ARG A 768 -2.84 -1.84 52.35
C ARG A 768 -2.92 -0.35 52.66
N LEU A 769 -3.67 0.38 51.85
CA LEU A 769 -3.95 1.79 52.09
C LEU A 769 -5.09 1.94 53.08
N PRO A 770 -4.90 2.70 54.18
CA PRO A 770 -5.96 2.93 55.16
C PRO A 770 -7.24 3.46 54.50
N ALA A 771 -8.36 2.79 54.77
CA ALA A 771 -9.67 3.18 54.26
C ALA A 771 -10.44 4.04 55.28
N GLN A 772 -11.03 5.15 54.83
CA GLN A 772 -11.84 6.08 55.62
C GLN A 772 -13.14 6.43 54.89
N GLY A 773 -14.14 6.94 55.61
CA GLY A 773 -15.44 7.33 55.04
C GLY A 773 -16.58 6.39 55.41
N ILE A 774 -17.78 6.66 54.89
CA ILE A 774 -19.02 5.95 55.25
C ILE A 774 -18.95 4.46 54.88
N GLN A 775 -18.29 4.13 53.77
CA GLN A 775 -18.19 2.75 53.28
C GLN A 775 -16.91 2.02 53.72
N ALA A 776 -16.06 2.63 54.56
CA ALA A 776 -14.87 1.99 55.09
C ALA A 776 -15.24 0.86 56.08
N LEU A 777 -14.55 -0.28 55.96
CA LEU A 777 -14.70 -1.46 56.81
C LEU A 777 -13.35 -1.83 57.43
N PRO A 778 -13.32 -2.62 58.54
CA PRO A 778 -12.08 -3.14 59.11
C PRO A 778 -11.24 -3.90 58.07
N GLY A 779 -9.91 -3.75 58.16
CA GLY A 779 -8.96 -4.38 57.23
C GLY A 779 -8.64 -3.54 55.99
N ASP A 780 -8.87 -2.22 56.05
CA ASP A 780 -8.49 -1.24 55.04
C ASP A 780 -9.19 -1.46 53.68
N VAL A 781 -10.51 -1.69 53.74
CA VAL A 781 -11.35 -1.94 52.55
C VAL A 781 -12.61 -1.09 52.56
N ALA A 782 -13.18 -0.89 51.37
CA ALA A 782 -14.47 -0.24 51.17
C ALA A 782 -15.55 -1.25 50.74
N GLY A 783 -16.74 -1.17 51.33
CA GLY A 783 -17.90 -1.96 50.92
C GLY A 783 -18.55 -1.41 49.64
N LEU A 784 -18.56 -2.21 48.58
CA LEU A 784 -19.12 -1.81 47.27
C LEU A 784 -20.62 -2.08 47.16
N GLY A 785 -21.12 -3.10 47.87
CA GLY A 785 -22.51 -3.51 47.82
C GLY A 785 -22.69 -5.01 47.85
N THR A 786 -23.85 -5.47 47.38
CA THR A 786 -24.20 -6.89 47.30
C THR A 786 -24.67 -7.27 45.91
N VAL A 787 -24.41 -8.51 45.52
CA VAL A 787 -24.91 -9.14 44.29
C VAL A 787 -25.63 -10.43 44.66
N GLU A 788 -26.79 -10.67 44.04
CA GLU A 788 -27.53 -11.93 44.17
C GLU A 788 -27.09 -12.92 43.10
N ILE A 789 -26.53 -14.05 43.52
CA ILE A 789 -26.20 -15.18 42.64
C ILE A 789 -27.45 -16.06 42.51
N LYS A 790 -27.91 -16.26 41.27
CA LYS A 790 -29.14 -16.98 40.95
C LYS A 790 -28.90 -18.40 40.45
#